data_AF-A0A9P9Z2F3-F1
#
_entry.id   AF-A0A9P9Z2F3-F1
#
_cell.length_a   1.000
_cell.length_b   1.000
_cell.length_c   1.000
_cell.angle_alpha   90.00
_cell.angle_beta   90.00
_cell.angle_gamma   90.00
#
_symmetry.space_group_name_H-M   'P 1'
#
loop_
_entity.id
_entity.type
_entity.pdbx_description
1 polymer ?
#
loop_
_entity_poly.entity_id
_entity_poly.type
_entity_poly.pdbx_seq_one_letter_code
_entity_poly.pdbx_strand_id
1 'polypeptide(L)'
;MYFHGARFSNYEAWLSDPTHIGPSAQVVWPIVGQEILNGDVGGGFRGIQITSGFFQIWRASGITNELQLYCTAIGALIFASLMLFAGWFHYHKAAPKLAWFQDVESMLNHHLAGLLGLGSLSWAGHQIHVSLPINKFLDAGVDPKEIPLPHEFILNRDLLAQLYPSFHEGATPFFTLNWSKYADFLTFRGGLDPITGGLWLSDTAHHHLAIAILFLIAGHMYKTNWGIGHSLKDILEAHKGPFTGQGHKGLYEIFTTSWHAQLSLNLAMLGSLTIIVAHHMYSMPPYPYLATDYGTQLSLFTHHMWIGGFLIVGAAAHAAIFLVRDYDPTTRYNDLLDRVLRHRDAIISHLNWVCIFLGFHSFGLYIHNDTMSALGRPQDMFSDTAIQLQPIFAQWVQNTHALAPSLTAPGATTSTSLTWGGSELLAVGGKVAMLPIPLGTADFLVHHIHAFTIHVTVLILLKGVLFARSSRLIPDKANLGFRFPCDGPGRGGTCQVSAWDHSDVWGTISDQGIVTHITGGNFAQSSITINGWLRDFLWAQASQEDLKSIMALRFPRFSQGLAQDPTTRRIWFGIATAHDFEIHDDITEERLYQNIFASHFGQLAIIFLWTSGNLFHVAWQGNFESWIQDPLHIRPIAHAIWDPHFGQPAVEAFTRGGATGPVNIAYSVGGWFHLQPKWKPSLSWFKNAESRLNHHLSGLFGVSSLAWTGHLVHVAIPGSRGEYVRWSNFLDIPPHPQGLGPLLTGQWNLYAQNPDSSSHLFSTSQGAGTAILTLLGGFHPQTQSLWLTDIAHHHLAIALIFLIAGHMYRTNFGIGHSIKDLLEAHIPPGGRLGRGHKGLYDTINNSVHFQLGLALASLGVITSLVAQHMYSLPAYAFIAQDFTTQAALYTHHQYIAGFIMTGAFAHGAIFFIRDYNPAQNEDNVLARMLDHKEAIISHLSWASLFLGFHTLGLYVHNDVMLAFGTPEKQILIEPIFAQWIQSAHGKTSYGFDVLLSSTSGPAFNAGRNIWLPGWLNAVNENRNSLFLTIGPGDFLVHHAIALGLHTTTLILVKGALDARGSKLMPDKKDFGYSFPCDGPGRGGTCDISAWDAFYLAVFWMLNTIGWVTFYWHWKHITLWQGNVSQFNESSTYLMGWLRDYLWLNSSQLINGYNPFGMNSLSVWGVDVLIWTPCLGYRVYVLNFLAWVLAGID
;
A
#
# COMPACT_ATOMS: atom_id res chain seq x y z
N MET A 1 -25.77 -10.03 -2.85
CA MET A 1 -26.32 -11.40 -2.69
C MET A 1 -27.67 -11.50 -3.40
N TYR A 2 -28.82 -11.34 -2.74
CA TYR A 2 -30.16 -11.46 -3.38
C TYR A 2 -30.31 -10.75 -4.75
N PHE A 3 -29.88 -9.48 -4.88
CA PHE A 3 -29.95 -8.75 -6.16
C PHE A 3 -29.14 -9.41 -7.29
N HIS A 4 -27.99 -10.00 -6.99
CA HIS A 4 -27.19 -10.74 -7.98
C HIS A 4 -27.85 -12.06 -8.34
N GLY A 5 -28.45 -12.76 -7.37
CA GLY A 5 -29.30 -13.92 -7.61
C GLY A 5 -30.45 -13.60 -8.58
N ALA A 6 -31.05 -12.42 -8.46
CA ALA A 6 -32.20 -11.98 -9.26
C ALA A 6 -31.87 -11.33 -10.61
N ARG A 7 -30.59 -11.22 -11.01
CA ARG A 7 -30.15 -10.45 -12.20
C ARG A 7 -28.91 -10.95 -12.93
N PHE A 8 -28.03 -11.68 -12.25
CA PHE A 8 -26.71 -12.08 -12.76
C PHE A 8 -26.41 -13.55 -12.40
N SER A 9 -27.43 -14.40 -12.41
CA SER A 9 -27.35 -15.77 -11.91
C SER A 9 -28.06 -16.78 -12.82
N ASN A 10 -27.86 -18.07 -12.56
CA ASN A 10 -28.60 -19.18 -13.17
C ASN A 10 -29.60 -19.84 -12.21
N TYR A 11 -30.14 -19.12 -11.22
CA TYR A 11 -30.91 -19.71 -10.11
C TYR A 11 -32.15 -20.52 -10.54
N GLU A 12 -33.00 -20.00 -11.44
CA GLU A 12 -34.18 -20.74 -11.92
C GLU A 12 -33.79 -21.99 -12.75
N ALA A 13 -32.69 -21.93 -13.49
CA ALA A 13 -32.17 -23.10 -14.21
C ALA A 13 -31.62 -24.14 -13.22
N TRP A 14 -30.84 -23.71 -12.21
CA TRP A 14 -30.32 -24.58 -11.16
C TRP A 14 -31.44 -25.22 -10.33
N LEU A 15 -32.56 -24.54 -10.08
CA LEU A 15 -33.72 -25.15 -9.42
C LEU A 15 -34.32 -26.33 -10.23
N SER A 16 -34.17 -26.34 -11.55
CA SER A 16 -34.65 -27.44 -12.41
C SER A 16 -33.69 -28.63 -12.53
N ASP A 17 -32.38 -28.43 -12.34
CA ASP A 17 -31.39 -29.50 -12.19
C ASP A 17 -30.27 -29.07 -11.20
N PRO A 18 -30.50 -29.22 -9.88
CA PRO A 18 -29.55 -28.81 -8.86
C PRO A 18 -28.37 -29.78 -8.73
N THR A 19 -28.38 -30.90 -9.47
CA THR A 19 -27.37 -31.96 -9.39
C THR A 19 -26.25 -31.81 -10.43
N HIS A 20 -26.58 -31.33 -11.64
CA HIS A 20 -25.62 -31.17 -12.74
C HIS A 20 -25.28 -29.70 -13.07
N ILE A 21 -26.14 -28.73 -12.72
CA ILE A 21 -25.85 -27.31 -12.94
C ILE A 21 -25.02 -26.76 -11.76
N GLY A 22 -23.96 -26.00 -12.06
CA GLY A 22 -23.17 -25.30 -11.06
C GLY A 22 -23.83 -23.96 -10.67
N PRO A 23 -23.96 -23.65 -9.36
CA PRO A 23 -24.53 -22.38 -8.93
C PRO A 23 -23.62 -21.20 -9.31
N SER A 24 -24.13 -20.21 -10.03
CA SER A 24 -23.37 -19.01 -10.43
C SER A 24 -24.20 -17.75 -10.20
N ALA A 25 -23.58 -16.69 -9.65
CA ALA A 25 -24.24 -15.39 -9.38
C ALA A 25 -23.32 -14.18 -9.68
N GLN A 26 -22.33 -14.36 -10.55
CA GLN A 26 -21.39 -13.32 -10.94
C GLN A 26 -20.98 -13.49 -12.41
N VAL A 27 -21.11 -12.41 -13.18
CA VAL A 27 -20.74 -12.33 -14.60
C VAL A 27 -19.65 -11.27 -14.76
N VAL A 28 -18.60 -11.60 -15.52
CA VAL A 28 -17.46 -10.73 -15.82
C VAL A 28 -17.67 -10.04 -17.18
N TRP A 29 -17.45 -8.72 -17.25
CA TRP A 29 -17.62 -7.98 -18.50
C TRP A 29 -16.52 -8.30 -19.54
N PRO A 30 -16.86 -8.46 -20.84
CA PRO A 30 -15.92 -8.76 -21.91
C PRO A 30 -15.14 -7.52 -22.36
N ILE A 31 -14.09 -7.16 -21.63
CA ILE A 31 -13.31 -5.92 -21.86
C ILE A 31 -11.87 -6.20 -22.32
N VAL A 32 -11.21 -7.24 -21.80
CA VAL A 32 -9.76 -7.48 -21.98
C VAL A 32 -9.36 -8.95 -22.17
N GLY A 33 -10.27 -9.81 -22.67
CA GLY A 33 -10.08 -11.26 -22.67
C GLY A 33 -10.37 -11.90 -21.30
N GLN A 34 -10.99 -11.16 -20.37
CA GLN A 34 -11.31 -11.61 -19.02
C GLN A 34 -12.63 -12.39 -18.94
N GLU A 35 -13.45 -12.31 -19.99
CA GLU A 35 -14.68 -13.10 -20.17
C GLU A 35 -14.42 -14.61 -20.29
N ILE A 36 -13.16 -15.05 -20.42
CA ILE A 36 -12.76 -16.44 -20.19
C ILE A 36 -13.05 -16.92 -18.76
N LEU A 37 -13.24 -16.00 -17.79
CA LEU A 37 -13.70 -16.29 -16.43
C LEU A 37 -15.22 -16.57 -16.36
N ASN A 38 -15.97 -16.31 -17.43
CA ASN A 38 -17.36 -16.74 -17.56
C ASN A 38 -17.37 -18.20 -18.06
N GLY A 39 -17.01 -19.12 -17.17
CA GLY A 39 -17.05 -20.56 -17.45
C GLY A 39 -18.48 -21.02 -17.76
N ASP A 40 -18.59 -22.10 -18.53
CA ASP A 40 -19.88 -22.76 -18.74
C ASP A 40 -20.22 -23.56 -17.48
N VAL A 41 -21.29 -23.15 -16.79
CA VAL A 41 -21.74 -23.73 -15.52
C VAL A 41 -23.00 -24.58 -15.69
N GLY A 42 -23.42 -24.84 -16.93
CA GLY A 42 -24.70 -25.48 -17.24
C GLY A 42 -25.88 -24.50 -17.22
N GLY A 43 -27.06 -25.00 -17.58
CA GLY A 43 -28.28 -24.19 -17.71
C GLY A 43 -28.23 -23.13 -18.84
N GLY A 44 -27.25 -23.23 -19.76
CA GLY A 44 -27.01 -22.22 -20.79
C GLY A 44 -26.37 -20.92 -20.29
N PHE A 45 -25.91 -20.89 -19.02
CA PHE A 45 -25.35 -19.70 -18.38
C PHE A 45 -23.83 -19.72 -18.39
N ARG A 46 -23.22 -18.53 -18.49
CA ARG A 46 -21.77 -18.35 -18.42
C ARG A 46 -21.39 -17.30 -17.39
N GLY A 47 -20.62 -17.70 -16.39
CA GLY A 47 -20.26 -16.88 -15.24
C GLY A 47 -19.25 -17.57 -14.33
N ILE A 48 -19.00 -16.98 -13.17
CA ILE A 48 -18.16 -17.55 -12.11
C ILE A 48 -19.05 -18.42 -11.22
N GLN A 49 -18.69 -19.70 -11.03
CA GLN A 49 -19.35 -20.57 -10.05
C GLN A 49 -19.12 -20.01 -8.63
N ILE A 50 -20.18 -19.91 -7.83
CA ILE A 50 -20.13 -19.44 -6.45
C ILE A 50 -20.11 -20.63 -5.48
N THR A 51 -19.36 -20.50 -4.39
CA THR A 51 -19.22 -21.56 -3.36
C THR A 51 -19.80 -21.13 -2.00
N SER A 52 -20.76 -20.21 -2.01
CA SER A 52 -21.31 -19.59 -0.79
C SER A 52 -22.65 -20.17 -0.32
N GLY A 53 -23.14 -21.25 -0.94
CA GLY A 53 -24.37 -21.96 -0.54
C GLY A 53 -25.69 -21.19 -0.68
N PHE A 54 -25.70 -20.00 -1.29
CA PHE A 54 -26.91 -19.16 -1.33
C PHE A 54 -28.07 -19.82 -2.08
N PHE A 55 -27.80 -20.57 -3.15
CA PHE A 55 -28.84 -21.24 -3.94
C PHE A 55 -29.58 -22.30 -3.12
N GLN A 56 -28.82 -23.11 -2.38
CA GLN A 56 -29.33 -24.11 -1.45
C GLN A 56 -30.14 -23.47 -0.30
N ILE A 57 -29.66 -22.35 0.25
CA ILE A 57 -30.39 -21.55 1.27
C ILE A 57 -31.72 -21.02 0.70
N TRP A 58 -31.73 -20.50 -0.52
CA TRP A 58 -32.92 -19.94 -1.15
C TRP A 58 -33.96 -21.02 -1.45
N ARG A 59 -33.55 -22.20 -1.94
CA ARG A 59 -34.43 -23.37 -2.11
C ARG A 59 -35.02 -23.82 -0.77
N ALA A 60 -34.18 -23.99 0.26
CA ALA A 60 -34.63 -24.35 1.61
C ALA A 60 -35.61 -23.32 2.21
N SER A 61 -35.49 -22.04 1.80
CA SER A 61 -36.39 -20.95 2.20
C SER A 61 -37.72 -20.94 1.43
N GLY A 62 -37.94 -21.82 0.45
CA GLY A 62 -39.16 -21.86 -0.37
C GLY A 62 -39.19 -20.80 -1.49
N ILE A 63 -38.03 -20.31 -1.93
CA ILE A 63 -37.92 -19.39 -3.06
C ILE A 63 -37.89 -20.21 -4.36
N THR A 64 -38.66 -19.80 -5.37
CA THR A 64 -38.80 -20.50 -6.66
C THR A 64 -38.48 -19.65 -7.88
N ASN A 65 -38.33 -18.32 -7.76
CA ASN A 65 -38.11 -17.42 -8.90
C ASN A 65 -37.28 -16.15 -8.57
N GLU A 66 -36.76 -15.51 -9.61
CA GLU A 66 -35.96 -14.27 -9.49
C GLU A 66 -36.76 -13.08 -8.94
N LEU A 67 -38.07 -13.02 -9.16
CA LEU A 67 -38.90 -11.91 -8.65
C LEU A 67 -38.94 -11.90 -7.12
N GLN A 68 -39.07 -13.07 -6.49
CA GLN A 68 -38.97 -13.20 -5.04
C GLN A 68 -37.59 -12.74 -4.52
N LEU A 69 -36.50 -13.19 -5.15
CA LEU A 69 -35.13 -12.73 -4.82
C LEU A 69 -34.98 -11.20 -4.98
N TYR A 70 -35.57 -10.61 -6.03
CA TYR A 70 -35.55 -9.17 -6.27
C TYR A 70 -36.31 -8.40 -5.18
N CYS A 71 -37.51 -8.87 -4.80
CA CYS A 71 -38.30 -8.31 -3.71
C CYS A 71 -37.55 -8.38 -2.37
N THR A 72 -36.91 -9.52 -2.06
CA THR A 72 -36.07 -9.65 -0.85
C THR A 72 -34.86 -8.71 -0.88
N ALA A 73 -34.25 -8.48 -2.05
CA ALA A 73 -33.15 -7.53 -2.20
C ALA A 73 -33.58 -6.08 -1.92
N ILE A 74 -34.73 -5.65 -2.45
CA ILE A 74 -35.29 -4.31 -2.20
C ILE A 74 -35.75 -4.17 -0.74
N GLY A 75 -36.35 -5.22 -0.16
CA GLY A 75 -36.69 -5.25 1.26
C GLY A 75 -35.45 -5.06 2.15
N ALA A 76 -34.37 -5.80 1.89
CA ALA A 76 -33.10 -5.66 2.60
C ALA A 76 -32.49 -4.25 2.46
N LEU A 77 -32.63 -3.62 1.29
CA LEU A 77 -32.17 -2.24 1.06
C LEU A 77 -32.98 -1.22 1.88
N ILE A 78 -34.31 -1.37 1.94
CA ILE A 78 -35.19 -0.55 2.80
C ILE A 78 -34.82 -0.75 4.28
N PHE A 79 -34.61 -1.99 4.73
CA PHE A 79 -34.16 -2.25 6.09
C PHE A 79 -32.78 -1.65 6.39
N ALA A 80 -31.84 -1.65 5.43
CA ALA A 80 -30.57 -0.94 5.59
C ALA A 80 -30.75 0.58 5.75
N SER A 81 -31.65 1.20 4.97
CA SER A 81 -32.02 2.62 5.17
C SER A 81 -32.67 2.86 6.54
N LEU A 82 -33.51 1.95 7.02
CA LEU A 82 -34.10 2.02 8.36
C LEU A 82 -33.06 1.86 9.48
N MET A 83 -32.04 1.02 9.31
CA MET A 83 -30.93 0.90 10.27
C MET A 83 -30.07 2.16 10.30
N LEU A 84 -29.76 2.77 9.15
CA LEU A 84 -29.07 4.05 9.08
C LEU A 84 -29.88 5.17 9.75
N PHE A 85 -31.20 5.22 9.50
CA PHE A 85 -32.08 6.17 10.18
C PHE A 85 -32.18 5.92 11.69
N ALA A 86 -32.29 4.67 12.14
CA ALA A 86 -32.33 4.32 13.56
C ALA A 86 -31.03 4.69 14.28
N GLY A 87 -29.87 4.44 13.66
CA GLY A 87 -28.57 4.88 14.16
C GLY A 87 -28.47 6.40 14.26
N TRP A 88 -28.87 7.13 13.21
CA TRP A 88 -28.94 8.59 13.24
C TRP A 88 -29.89 9.10 14.35
N PHE A 89 -31.08 8.50 14.48
CA PHE A 89 -32.09 8.90 15.44
C PHE A 89 -31.64 8.67 16.88
N HIS A 90 -31.13 7.48 17.20
CA HIS A 90 -30.65 7.13 18.54
C HIS A 90 -29.26 7.68 18.88
N TYR A 91 -28.59 8.38 17.97
CA TYR A 91 -27.37 9.15 18.26
C TYR A 91 -27.62 10.66 18.31
N HIS A 92 -28.23 11.23 17.27
CA HIS A 92 -28.40 12.69 17.11
C HIS A 92 -29.73 13.25 17.63
N LYS A 93 -30.78 12.43 17.81
CA LYS A 93 -32.14 12.93 18.10
C LYS A 93 -32.73 12.49 19.43
N ALA A 94 -32.56 11.22 19.79
CA ALA A 94 -33.15 10.58 20.96
C ALA A 94 -32.19 9.53 21.56
N ALA A 95 -31.06 10.00 22.08
CA ALA A 95 -30.03 9.16 22.67
C ALA A 95 -30.53 8.43 23.94
N PRO A 96 -30.41 7.08 24.01
CA PRO A 96 -30.70 6.33 25.22
C PRO A 96 -29.75 6.69 26.37
N LYS A 97 -30.22 6.53 27.62
CA LYS A 97 -29.43 6.84 28.83
C LYS A 97 -28.61 5.63 29.28
N LEU A 98 -27.46 5.86 29.92
CA LEU A 98 -26.58 4.80 30.43
C LEU A 98 -27.31 3.76 31.30
N ALA A 99 -28.24 4.20 32.16
CA ALA A 99 -29.04 3.31 33.00
C ALA A 99 -29.91 2.29 32.22
N TRP A 100 -30.25 2.58 30.95
CA TRP A 100 -30.92 1.62 30.07
C TRP A 100 -29.94 0.63 29.43
N PHE A 101 -28.74 1.08 29.05
CA PHE A 101 -27.66 0.18 28.60
C PHE A 101 -27.15 -0.76 29.71
N GLN A 102 -27.35 -0.39 30.98
CA GLN A 102 -26.95 -1.18 32.15
C GLN A 102 -28.09 -2.06 32.73
N ASP A 103 -29.29 -2.02 32.16
CA ASP A 103 -30.43 -2.89 32.51
C ASP A 103 -30.26 -4.28 31.86
N VAL A 104 -29.23 -5.00 32.31
CA VAL A 104 -28.78 -6.24 31.66
C VAL A 104 -29.76 -7.41 31.86
N GLU A 105 -30.47 -7.48 32.98
CA GLU A 105 -31.57 -8.44 33.19
C GLU A 105 -32.71 -8.23 32.17
N SER A 106 -33.10 -6.98 31.92
CA SER A 106 -34.11 -6.66 30.88
C SER A 106 -33.59 -6.99 29.49
N MET A 107 -32.34 -6.62 29.17
CA MET A 107 -31.71 -6.94 27.88
C MET A 107 -31.65 -8.46 27.63
N LEU A 108 -31.24 -9.25 28.62
CA LEU A 108 -31.17 -10.71 28.51
C LEU A 108 -32.55 -11.33 28.29
N ASN A 109 -33.57 -10.90 29.04
CA ASN A 109 -34.94 -11.37 28.83
C ASN A 109 -35.45 -11.05 27.41
N HIS A 110 -35.26 -9.82 26.93
CA HIS A 110 -35.69 -9.41 25.58
C HIS A 110 -34.90 -10.08 24.46
N HIS A 111 -33.60 -10.37 24.64
CA HIS A 111 -32.80 -11.10 23.65
C HIS A 111 -33.12 -12.59 23.63
N LEU A 112 -33.35 -13.21 24.78
CA LEU A 112 -33.75 -14.62 24.86
C LEU A 112 -35.17 -14.82 24.34
N ALA A 113 -36.20 -14.24 24.97
CA ALA A 113 -37.58 -14.46 24.55
C ALA A 113 -37.92 -13.78 23.22
N GLY A 114 -37.44 -12.55 23.00
CA GLY A 114 -37.71 -11.78 21.79
C GLY A 114 -36.84 -12.22 20.61
N LEU A 115 -35.55 -11.85 20.61
CA LEU A 115 -34.69 -12.03 19.44
C LEU A 115 -34.50 -13.51 19.06
N LEU A 116 -34.19 -14.38 20.04
CA LEU A 116 -33.97 -15.81 19.78
C LEU A 116 -35.28 -16.61 19.80
N GLY A 117 -36.16 -16.37 20.77
CA GLY A 117 -37.44 -17.08 20.94
C GLY A 117 -38.44 -16.79 19.82
N LEU A 118 -38.88 -15.53 19.67
CA LEU A 118 -39.79 -15.15 18.57
C LEU A 118 -39.12 -15.26 17.20
N GLY A 119 -37.79 -15.09 17.11
CA GLY A 119 -37.03 -15.36 15.89
C GLY A 119 -37.16 -16.82 15.44
N SER A 120 -36.88 -17.76 16.34
CA SER A 120 -37.01 -19.21 16.07
C SER A 120 -38.47 -19.61 15.80
N LEU A 121 -39.44 -19.01 16.52
CA LEU A 121 -40.86 -19.28 16.31
C LEU A 121 -41.34 -18.80 14.93
N SER A 122 -40.90 -17.60 14.52
CA SER A 122 -41.23 -17.02 13.21
C SER A 122 -40.61 -17.83 12.08
N TRP A 123 -39.38 -18.32 12.26
CA TRP A 123 -38.74 -19.21 11.30
C TRP A 123 -39.44 -20.57 11.23
N ALA A 124 -39.80 -21.18 12.36
CA ALA A 124 -40.62 -22.41 12.37
C ALA A 124 -41.95 -22.21 11.63
N GLY A 125 -42.63 -21.08 11.84
CA GLY A 125 -43.85 -20.71 11.10
C GLY A 125 -43.62 -20.58 9.59
N HIS A 126 -42.52 -19.94 9.16
CA HIS A 126 -42.13 -19.87 7.75
C HIS A 126 -41.82 -21.25 7.16
N GLN A 127 -41.12 -22.10 7.91
CA GLN A 127 -40.86 -23.48 7.50
C GLN A 127 -42.16 -24.27 7.33
N ILE A 128 -43.07 -24.25 8.30
CA ILE A 128 -44.34 -24.98 8.28
C ILE A 128 -45.29 -24.51 7.16
N HIS A 129 -45.43 -23.20 6.96
CA HIS A 129 -46.48 -22.65 6.09
C HIS A 129 -46.01 -22.27 4.67
N VAL A 130 -44.69 -22.16 4.43
CA VAL A 130 -44.14 -21.75 3.12
C VAL A 130 -43.06 -22.72 2.64
N SER A 131 -41.99 -22.93 3.42
CA SER A 131 -40.80 -23.63 2.93
C SER A 131 -41.01 -25.15 2.76
N LEU A 132 -41.67 -25.81 3.71
CA LEU A 132 -41.99 -27.25 3.66
C LEU A 132 -42.86 -27.64 2.46
N PRO A 133 -44.05 -27.04 2.22
CA PRO A 133 -44.90 -27.46 1.11
C PRO A 133 -44.25 -27.19 -0.26
N ILE A 134 -43.49 -26.10 -0.41
CA ILE A 134 -42.77 -25.79 -1.64
C ILE A 134 -41.62 -26.79 -1.88
N ASN A 135 -40.80 -27.08 -0.86
CA ASN A 135 -39.75 -28.09 -1.01
C ASN A 135 -40.35 -29.47 -1.30
N LYS A 136 -41.47 -29.85 -0.67
CA LYS A 136 -42.14 -31.13 -0.95
C LYS A 136 -42.61 -31.28 -2.40
N PHE A 137 -42.90 -30.19 -3.12
CA PHE A 137 -43.14 -30.22 -4.58
C PHE A 137 -41.82 -30.26 -5.39
N LEU A 138 -40.80 -29.51 -5.00
CA LEU A 138 -39.48 -29.53 -5.65
C LEU A 138 -38.76 -30.88 -5.50
N ASP A 139 -38.91 -31.54 -4.35
CA ASP A 139 -38.38 -32.87 -4.05
C ASP A 139 -39.15 -33.98 -4.81
N ALA A 140 -40.38 -33.68 -5.25
CA ALA A 140 -41.19 -34.51 -6.15
C ALA A 140 -40.94 -34.21 -7.64
N GLY A 141 -40.05 -33.26 -7.98
CA GLY A 141 -39.68 -32.93 -9.36
C GLY A 141 -40.68 -32.08 -10.15
N VAL A 142 -41.56 -31.33 -9.47
CA VAL A 142 -42.48 -30.38 -10.12
C VAL A 142 -41.71 -29.14 -10.59
N ASP A 143 -42.03 -28.60 -11.78
CA ASP A 143 -41.42 -27.37 -12.29
C ASP A 143 -41.66 -26.20 -11.31
N PRO A 144 -40.63 -25.44 -10.90
CA PRO A 144 -40.76 -24.30 -9.99
C PRO A 144 -41.82 -23.25 -10.37
N LYS A 145 -42.27 -23.21 -11.63
CA LYS A 145 -43.30 -22.31 -12.17
C LYS A 145 -44.73 -22.85 -12.05
N GLU A 146 -44.89 -24.17 -11.85
CA GLU A 146 -46.19 -24.81 -11.60
C GLU A 146 -46.52 -24.90 -10.10
N ILE A 147 -45.54 -24.69 -9.22
CA ILE A 147 -45.74 -24.66 -7.77
C ILE A 147 -46.54 -23.42 -7.36
N PRO A 148 -47.63 -23.55 -6.57
CA PRO A 148 -48.39 -22.42 -6.04
C PRO A 148 -47.51 -21.39 -5.31
N LEU A 149 -47.92 -20.11 -5.34
CA LEU A 149 -47.17 -19.05 -4.68
C LEU A 149 -47.30 -19.17 -3.15
N PRO A 150 -46.28 -18.77 -2.36
CA PRO A 150 -46.26 -18.87 -0.89
C PRO A 150 -47.54 -18.42 -0.16
N HIS A 151 -48.23 -17.40 -0.67
CA HIS A 151 -49.46 -16.88 -0.06
C HIS A 151 -50.70 -17.75 -0.34
N GLU A 152 -50.69 -18.57 -1.39
CA GLU A 152 -51.81 -19.45 -1.74
C GLU A 152 -51.92 -20.62 -0.76
N PHE A 153 -50.79 -21.16 -0.28
CA PHE A 153 -50.76 -22.11 0.84
C PHE A 153 -51.34 -21.53 2.14
N ILE A 154 -51.08 -20.25 2.41
CA ILE A 154 -51.56 -19.55 3.61
C ILE A 154 -53.07 -19.25 3.52
N LEU A 155 -53.57 -18.89 2.32
CA LEU A 155 -54.98 -18.59 2.07
C LEU A 155 -55.84 -19.84 1.87
N ASN A 156 -55.28 -20.95 1.37
CA ASN A 156 -55.98 -22.20 1.09
C ASN A 156 -55.43 -23.36 1.92
N ARG A 157 -55.99 -23.54 3.12
CA ARG A 157 -55.66 -24.64 4.03
C ARG A 157 -55.83 -26.03 3.40
N ASP A 158 -56.79 -26.21 2.50
CA ASP A 158 -57.07 -27.53 1.93
C ASP A 158 -55.98 -27.97 0.92
N LEU A 159 -55.16 -27.03 0.43
CA LEU A 159 -53.98 -27.30 -0.37
C LEU A 159 -52.78 -27.72 0.50
N LEU A 160 -52.62 -27.15 1.70
CA LEU A 160 -51.70 -27.68 2.72
C LEU A 160 -52.13 -29.08 3.21
N ALA A 161 -53.43 -29.30 3.42
CA ALA A 161 -53.95 -30.55 3.96
C ALA A 161 -53.80 -31.75 3.00
N GLN A 162 -53.76 -31.52 1.69
CA GLN A 162 -53.39 -32.55 0.70
C GLN A 162 -51.95 -33.04 0.86
N LEU A 163 -51.03 -32.16 1.29
CA LEU A 163 -49.63 -32.51 1.55
C LEU A 163 -49.43 -33.06 2.98
N TYR A 164 -50.17 -32.55 3.95
CA TYR A 164 -50.02 -32.82 5.38
C TYR A 164 -51.41 -32.99 6.03
N PRO A 165 -51.97 -34.21 6.08
CA PRO A 165 -53.36 -34.47 6.42
C PRO A 165 -53.82 -33.87 7.76
N SER A 166 -52.92 -33.70 8.73
CA SER A 166 -53.27 -33.15 10.05
C SER A 166 -53.68 -31.67 10.02
N PHE A 167 -53.44 -30.94 8.94
CA PHE A 167 -54.00 -29.59 8.75
C PHE A 167 -55.53 -29.57 8.69
N HIS A 168 -56.21 -30.69 8.41
CA HIS A 168 -57.65 -30.79 8.57
C HIS A 168 -58.12 -30.66 10.03
N GLU A 169 -57.32 -31.12 11.00
CA GLU A 169 -57.60 -30.99 12.45
C GLU A 169 -57.34 -29.57 12.98
N GLY A 170 -56.60 -28.75 12.21
CA GLY A 170 -56.31 -27.36 12.55
C GLY A 170 -55.50 -27.21 13.84
N ALA A 171 -55.72 -26.13 14.59
CA ALA A 171 -55.01 -25.85 15.82
C ALA A 171 -55.59 -26.57 17.07
N THR A 172 -56.71 -27.29 16.94
CA THR A 172 -57.38 -27.91 18.09
C THR A 172 -56.50 -28.93 18.84
N PRO A 173 -55.74 -29.83 18.18
CA PRO A 173 -54.82 -30.74 18.87
C PRO A 173 -53.70 -30.02 19.66
N PHE A 174 -53.38 -28.77 19.33
CA PHE A 174 -52.36 -27.98 20.06
C PHE A 174 -52.88 -27.58 21.44
N PHE A 175 -54.07 -26.98 21.50
CA PHE A 175 -54.69 -26.52 22.76
C PHE A 175 -55.21 -27.67 23.63
N THR A 176 -55.49 -28.84 23.06
CA THR A 176 -55.84 -30.05 23.81
C THR A 176 -54.62 -30.93 24.17
N LEU A 177 -53.40 -30.45 23.92
CA LEU A 177 -52.13 -31.14 24.19
C LEU A 177 -51.95 -32.51 23.50
N ASN A 178 -52.76 -32.82 22.47
CA ASN A 178 -52.62 -34.05 21.69
C ASN A 178 -51.65 -33.84 20.51
N TRP A 179 -50.42 -33.43 20.83
CA TRP A 179 -49.42 -33.02 19.85
C TRP A 179 -48.92 -34.15 18.95
N SER A 180 -49.18 -35.42 19.31
CA SER A 180 -48.90 -36.61 18.48
C SER A 180 -49.50 -36.52 17.06
N LYS A 181 -50.56 -35.71 16.89
CA LYS A 181 -51.23 -35.48 15.62
C LYS A 181 -50.37 -34.75 14.58
N TYR A 182 -49.43 -33.90 14.98
CA TYR A 182 -48.63 -33.09 14.04
C TYR A 182 -47.37 -33.80 13.50
N ALA A 183 -47.23 -35.11 13.74
CA ALA A 183 -46.07 -35.91 13.36
C ALA A 183 -45.90 -36.10 11.83
N ASP A 184 -46.79 -35.55 11.00
CA ASP A 184 -46.69 -35.52 9.54
C ASP A 184 -45.84 -34.35 9.01
N PHE A 185 -45.74 -33.23 9.76
CA PHE A 185 -44.86 -32.10 9.44
C PHE A 185 -43.91 -31.65 10.56
N LEU A 186 -44.15 -32.06 11.82
CA LEU A 186 -43.23 -31.93 12.95
C LEU A 186 -42.64 -33.30 13.28
N THR A 187 -41.66 -33.73 12.49
CA THR A 187 -41.06 -35.06 12.61
C THR A 187 -39.89 -35.09 13.62
N PHE A 188 -39.39 -36.28 13.92
CA PHE A 188 -38.15 -36.49 14.65
C PHE A 188 -37.40 -37.68 14.04
N ARG A 189 -37.08 -37.59 12.75
CA ARG A 189 -36.45 -38.69 11.99
C ARG A 189 -35.00 -38.88 12.40
N GLY A 190 -34.25 -37.79 12.57
CA GLY A 190 -32.80 -37.80 12.60
C GLY A 190 -32.19 -37.92 11.19
N GLY A 191 -30.89 -37.71 11.10
CA GLY A 191 -30.13 -37.89 9.86
C GLY A 191 -30.54 -36.96 8.72
N LEU A 192 -30.34 -37.46 7.50
CA LEU A 192 -30.49 -36.71 6.25
C LEU A 192 -31.61 -37.31 5.40
N ASP A 193 -32.23 -36.46 4.60
CA ASP A 193 -33.15 -36.86 3.53
C ASP A 193 -32.37 -37.49 2.35
N PRO A 194 -32.73 -38.69 1.88
CA PRO A 194 -32.05 -39.35 0.78
C PRO A 194 -32.35 -38.74 -0.60
N ILE A 195 -33.35 -37.86 -0.75
CA ILE A 195 -33.63 -37.19 -2.03
C ILE A 195 -32.66 -36.01 -2.26
N THR A 196 -32.45 -35.20 -1.23
CA THR A 196 -31.67 -33.96 -1.33
C THR A 196 -30.29 -34.02 -0.67
N GLY A 197 -30.05 -34.98 0.23
CA GLY A 197 -28.81 -35.08 1.02
C GLY A 197 -28.68 -34.01 2.12
N GLY A 198 -29.72 -33.21 2.36
CA GLY A 198 -29.79 -32.26 3.47
C GLY A 198 -30.53 -32.82 4.69
N LEU A 199 -30.56 -32.08 5.80
CA LEU A 199 -31.42 -32.39 6.95
C LEU A 199 -32.91 -32.41 6.54
N TRP A 200 -33.69 -33.31 7.15
CA TRP A 200 -35.15 -33.31 7.00
C TRP A 200 -35.75 -31.96 7.42
N LEU A 201 -36.31 -31.20 6.47
CA LEU A 201 -36.87 -29.88 6.75
C LEU A 201 -37.95 -29.92 7.84
N SER A 202 -38.70 -31.02 7.95
CA SER A 202 -39.73 -31.23 8.99
C SER A 202 -39.14 -31.46 10.39
N ASP A 203 -37.95 -32.06 10.49
CA ASP A 203 -37.18 -32.09 11.74
C ASP A 203 -36.64 -30.70 12.06
N THR A 204 -36.17 -29.93 11.06
CA THR A 204 -35.68 -28.56 11.31
C THR A 204 -36.80 -27.61 11.76
N ALA A 205 -38.03 -27.77 11.26
CA ALA A 205 -39.19 -27.02 11.72
C ALA A 205 -39.53 -27.34 13.19
N HIS A 206 -39.50 -28.63 13.55
CA HIS A 206 -39.70 -29.09 14.92
C HIS A 206 -38.56 -28.63 15.86
N HIS A 207 -37.32 -28.64 15.39
CA HIS A 207 -36.16 -28.10 16.10
C HIS A 207 -36.34 -26.62 16.42
N HIS A 208 -36.65 -25.78 15.43
CA HIS A 208 -36.85 -24.34 15.68
C HIS A 208 -38.06 -24.07 16.59
N LEU A 209 -39.13 -24.87 16.52
CA LEU A 209 -40.26 -24.78 17.44
C LEU A 209 -39.86 -25.13 18.89
N ALA A 210 -39.09 -26.21 19.09
CA ALA A 210 -38.59 -26.61 20.41
C ALA A 210 -37.60 -25.58 21.01
N ILE A 211 -36.69 -25.07 20.18
CA ILE A 211 -35.74 -24.01 20.55
C ILE A 211 -36.45 -22.69 20.84
N ALA A 212 -37.52 -22.35 20.12
CA ALA A 212 -38.36 -21.20 20.42
C ALA A 212 -38.99 -21.30 21.81
N ILE A 213 -39.57 -22.44 22.15
CA ILE A 213 -40.17 -22.69 23.48
C ILE A 213 -39.09 -22.58 24.58
N LEU A 214 -37.91 -23.18 24.36
CA LEU A 214 -36.79 -23.10 25.30
C LEU A 214 -36.34 -21.65 25.55
N PHE A 215 -36.17 -20.85 24.50
CA PHE A 215 -35.74 -19.46 24.64
C PHE A 215 -36.84 -18.52 25.15
N LEU A 216 -38.12 -18.78 24.84
CA LEU A 216 -39.25 -18.07 25.44
C LEU A 216 -39.33 -18.31 26.96
N ILE A 217 -39.07 -19.54 27.43
CA ILE A 217 -38.97 -19.84 28.87
C ILE A 217 -37.72 -19.18 29.49
N ALA A 218 -36.56 -19.30 28.83
CA ALA A 218 -35.31 -18.72 29.32
C ALA A 218 -35.38 -17.19 29.47
N GLY A 219 -36.06 -16.50 28.55
CA GLY A 219 -36.27 -15.05 28.62
C GLY A 219 -37.28 -14.57 29.67
N HIS A 220 -37.73 -15.44 30.57
CA HIS A 220 -38.45 -15.08 31.79
C HIS A 220 -37.65 -15.39 33.08
N MET A 221 -36.38 -15.80 32.97
CA MET A 221 -35.55 -16.14 34.13
C MET A 221 -35.07 -14.92 34.92
N TYR A 222 -34.79 -13.78 34.27
CA TYR A 222 -34.17 -12.63 34.93
C TYR A 222 -35.19 -11.66 35.53
N LYS A 223 -34.82 -11.06 36.66
CA LYS A 223 -35.68 -10.17 37.44
C LYS A 223 -35.84 -8.82 36.75
N THR A 224 -37.08 -8.37 36.63
CA THR A 224 -37.46 -7.10 36.01
C THR A 224 -38.47 -6.34 36.88
N ASN A 225 -39.08 -5.28 36.35
CA ASN A 225 -40.01 -4.39 37.07
C ASN A 225 -41.21 -5.11 37.74
N TRP A 226 -41.56 -6.32 37.30
CA TRP A 226 -42.61 -7.15 37.92
C TRP A 226 -42.16 -7.90 39.18
N GLY A 227 -40.90 -7.76 39.61
CA GLY A 227 -40.38 -8.22 40.91
C GLY A 227 -40.07 -9.72 41.03
N ILE A 228 -40.61 -10.54 40.12
CA ILE A 228 -40.34 -11.98 40.00
C ILE A 228 -39.12 -12.20 39.08
N GLY A 229 -38.38 -13.30 39.26
CA GLY A 229 -37.17 -13.65 38.52
C GLY A 229 -35.88 -13.50 39.33
N HIS A 230 -34.74 -13.85 38.74
CA HIS A 230 -33.43 -13.81 39.39
C HIS A 230 -32.63 -12.54 39.06
N SER A 231 -32.00 -11.93 40.07
CA SER A 231 -30.95 -10.93 39.89
C SER A 231 -29.65 -11.61 39.43
N LEU A 232 -29.01 -11.12 38.37
CA LEU A 232 -27.75 -11.66 37.87
C LEU A 232 -26.63 -11.46 38.89
N LYS A 233 -26.63 -10.32 39.59
CA LYS A 233 -25.69 -10.04 40.68
C LYS A 233 -25.85 -11.04 41.84
N ASP A 234 -27.08 -11.31 42.25
CA ASP A 234 -27.37 -12.19 43.39
C ASP A 234 -26.96 -13.63 43.08
N ILE A 235 -27.21 -14.10 41.83
CA ILE A 235 -26.69 -15.39 41.35
C ILE A 235 -25.16 -15.43 41.46
N LEU A 236 -24.46 -14.42 40.93
CA LEU A 236 -23.00 -14.42 40.90
C LEU A 236 -22.40 -14.38 42.32
N GLU A 237 -22.85 -13.49 43.21
CA GLU A 237 -22.32 -13.42 44.58
C GLU A 237 -22.66 -14.66 45.43
N ALA A 238 -23.77 -15.37 45.13
CA ALA A 238 -24.09 -16.65 45.77
C ALA A 238 -23.13 -17.79 45.37
N HIS A 239 -22.57 -17.77 44.16
CA HIS A 239 -21.63 -18.79 43.68
C HIS A 239 -20.21 -18.54 44.23
N LYS A 240 -20.01 -18.87 45.51
CA LYS A 240 -18.75 -18.69 46.25
C LYS A 240 -18.34 -19.98 46.99
N GLY A 241 -17.36 -20.69 46.42
CA GLY A 241 -16.79 -21.91 47.01
C GLY A 241 -15.54 -21.67 47.88
N PRO A 242 -15.13 -22.64 48.72
CA PRO A 242 -14.01 -22.50 49.65
C PRO A 242 -12.65 -22.29 48.95
N PHE A 243 -12.47 -22.86 47.76
CA PHE A 243 -11.23 -22.75 46.99
C PHE A 243 -11.12 -21.46 46.15
N THR A 244 -12.21 -20.69 46.03
CA THR A 244 -12.34 -19.55 45.12
C THR A 244 -12.35 -18.17 45.82
N GLY A 245 -12.08 -18.12 47.13
CA GLY A 245 -12.02 -16.86 47.88
C GLY A 245 -13.38 -16.18 47.98
N GLN A 246 -13.54 -15.00 47.36
CA GLN A 246 -14.81 -14.27 47.28
C GLN A 246 -15.69 -14.72 46.10
N GLY A 247 -15.24 -15.67 45.27
CA GLY A 247 -16.02 -16.18 44.13
C GLY A 247 -16.19 -15.14 43.03
N HIS A 248 -17.37 -15.10 42.42
CA HIS A 248 -17.70 -14.22 41.28
C HIS A 248 -18.02 -12.76 41.68
N LYS A 249 -17.77 -12.37 42.94
CA LYS A 249 -18.04 -11.01 43.42
C LYS A 249 -17.34 -9.98 42.53
N GLY A 250 -18.07 -8.95 42.12
CA GLY A 250 -17.55 -7.89 41.25
C GLY A 250 -17.57 -8.19 39.75
N LEU A 251 -17.92 -9.41 39.31
CA LEU A 251 -18.05 -9.71 37.87
C LEU A 251 -19.26 -9.01 37.24
N TYR A 252 -20.36 -8.88 37.98
CA TYR A 252 -21.53 -8.10 37.56
C TYR A 252 -21.14 -6.65 37.23
N GLU A 253 -20.39 -6.01 38.13
CA GLU A 253 -19.87 -4.65 37.94
C GLU A 253 -18.92 -4.56 36.74
N ILE A 254 -18.06 -5.57 36.50
CA ILE A 254 -17.18 -5.59 35.31
C ILE A 254 -18.02 -5.61 34.03
N PHE A 255 -18.96 -6.55 33.90
CA PHE A 255 -19.76 -6.69 32.69
C PHE A 255 -20.82 -5.58 32.50
N THR A 256 -21.17 -4.83 33.54
CA THR A 256 -22.07 -3.65 33.44
C THR A 256 -21.33 -2.32 33.25
N THR A 257 -20.00 -2.25 33.42
CA THR A 257 -19.22 -1.00 33.28
C THR A 257 -18.15 -1.04 32.18
N SER A 258 -17.57 -2.20 31.86
CA SER A 258 -16.58 -2.34 30.79
C SER A 258 -17.19 -2.95 29.53
N TRP A 259 -17.26 -2.12 28.48
CA TRP A 259 -17.56 -2.57 27.12
C TRP A 259 -16.48 -3.53 26.57
N HIS A 260 -15.22 -3.38 26.98
CA HIS A 260 -14.15 -4.29 26.56
C HIS A 260 -14.27 -5.68 27.20
N ALA A 261 -14.74 -5.78 28.45
CA ALA A 261 -15.05 -7.06 29.08
C ALA A 261 -16.22 -7.78 28.40
N GLN A 262 -17.32 -7.07 28.09
CA GLN A 262 -18.42 -7.65 27.31
C GLN A 262 -17.95 -8.08 25.91
N LEU A 263 -17.27 -7.19 25.17
CA LEU A 263 -16.82 -7.47 23.81
C LEU A 263 -15.85 -8.65 23.77
N SER A 264 -14.92 -8.74 24.72
CA SER A 264 -14.06 -9.92 24.90
C SER A 264 -14.87 -11.21 25.01
N LEU A 265 -15.85 -11.27 25.93
CA LEU A 265 -16.62 -12.50 26.14
C LEU A 265 -17.49 -12.83 24.92
N ASN A 266 -18.14 -11.83 24.33
CA ASN A 266 -19.00 -12.00 23.16
C ASN A 266 -18.21 -12.47 21.92
N LEU A 267 -16.99 -11.95 21.71
CA LEU A 267 -16.10 -12.41 20.65
C LEU A 267 -15.62 -13.85 20.86
N ALA A 268 -15.32 -14.24 22.10
CA ALA A 268 -14.93 -15.61 22.42
C ALA A 268 -16.10 -16.60 22.17
N MET A 269 -17.32 -16.23 22.59
CA MET A 269 -18.52 -17.05 22.37
C MET A 269 -18.90 -17.14 20.90
N LEU A 270 -18.92 -16.02 20.17
CA LEU A 270 -19.26 -16.00 18.74
C LEU A 270 -18.20 -16.69 17.89
N GLY A 271 -16.92 -16.50 18.20
CA GLY A 271 -15.80 -17.17 17.54
C GLY A 271 -15.82 -18.70 17.74
N SER A 272 -16.15 -19.14 18.95
CA SER A 272 -16.37 -20.57 19.23
C SER A 272 -17.60 -21.10 18.50
N LEU A 273 -18.70 -20.33 18.46
CA LEU A 273 -19.94 -20.71 17.78
C LEU A 273 -19.73 -20.91 16.28
N THR A 274 -18.99 -20.04 15.59
CA THR A 274 -18.73 -20.23 14.15
C THR A 274 -17.83 -21.45 13.86
N ILE A 275 -16.89 -21.80 14.75
CA ILE A 275 -16.15 -23.07 14.65
C ILE A 275 -17.08 -24.28 14.83
N ILE A 276 -18.05 -24.20 15.74
CA ILE A 276 -19.09 -25.24 15.91
C ILE A 276 -19.99 -25.31 14.67
N VAL A 277 -20.38 -24.18 14.09
CA VAL A 277 -21.15 -24.10 12.84
C VAL A 277 -20.41 -24.77 11.68
N ALA A 278 -19.09 -24.57 11.54
CA ALA A 278 -18.29 -25.27 10.53
C ALA A 278 -18.38 -26.80 10.69
N HIS A 279 -18.13 -27.33 11.90
CA HIS A 279 -18.24 -28.77 12.17
C HIS A 279 -19.65 -29.31 11.93
N HIS A 280 -20.68 -28.58 12.38
CA HIS A 280 -22.07 -29.02 12.28
C HIS A 280 -22.61 -28.94 10.84
N MET A 281 -22.29 -27.90 10.07
CA MET A 281 -22.79 -27.75 8.69
C MET A 281 -22.20 -28.74 7.69
N TYR A 282 -20.97 -29.21 7.91
CA TYR A 282 -20.41 -30.28 7.06
C TYR A 282 -20.94 -31.65 7.49
N SER A 283 -20.96 -31.96 8.80
CA SER A 283 -21.36 -33.28 9.29
C SER A 283 -22.88 -33.52 9.35
N MET A 284 -23.68 -32.46 9.37
CA MET A 284 -25.14 -32.48 9.32
C MET A 284 -25.65 -31.42 8.31
N PRO A 285 -25.44 -31.59 6.98
CA PRO A 285 -25.74 -30.60 5.96
C PRO A 285 -27.18 -30.04 6.04
N PRO A 286 -27.40 -28.75 6.40
CA PRO A 286 -28.74 -28.28 6.74
C PRO A 286 -29.61 -27.85 5.55
N TYR A 287 -29.08 -27.87 4.33
CA TYR A 287 -29.77 -27.38 3.13
C TYR A 287 -29.77 -28.42 1.99
N PRO A 288 -30.85 -28.51 1.18
CA PRO A 288 -30.93 -29.41 0.03
C PRO A 288 -29.75 -29.26 -0.94
N TYR A 289 -29.19 -30.39 -1.40
CA TYR A 289 -28.06 -30.50 -2.33
C TYR A 289 -26.76 -29.81 -1.87
N LEU A 290 -26.67 -29.35 -0.62
CA LEU A 290 -25.44 -28.76 -0.07
C LEU A 290 -24.35 -29.84 0.08
N ALA A 291 -24.73 -31.04 0.53
CA ALA A 291 -23.81 -32.15 0.79
C ALA A 291 -23.00 -32.60 -0.45
N THR A 292 -23.59 -32.48 -1.65
CA THR A 292 -22.99 -32.89 -2.93
C THR A 292 -22.42 -31.72 -3.75
N ASP A 293 -22.44 -30.51 -3.20
CA ASP A 293 -21.69 -29.35 -3.68
C ASP A 293 -20.42 -29.17 -2.85
N TYR A 294 -19.41 -30.00 -3.15
CA TYR A 294 -18.17 -30.08 -2.38
C TYR A 294 -17.39 -28.76 -2.34
N GLY A 295 -17.47 -27.95 -3.40
CA GLY A 295 -16.86 -26.62 -3.44
C GLY A 295 -17.48 -25.68 -2.41
N THR A 296 -18.81 -25.70 -2.30
CA THR A 296 -19.54 -24.98 -1.25
C THR A 296 -19.27 -25.52 0.15
N GLN A 297 -19.28 -26.85 0.36
CA GLN A 297 -19.03 -27.43 1.68
C GLN A 297 -17.66 -27.05 2.24
N LEU A 298 -16.60 -27.24 1.45
CA LEU A 298 -15.24 -26.84 1.84
C LEU A 298 -15.16 -25.33 2.10
N SER A 299 -15.71 -24.51 1.20
CA SER A 299 -15.69 -23.05 1.33
C SER A 299 -16.41 -22.58 2.60
N LEU A 300 -17.57 -23.16 2.93
CA LEU A 300 -18.33 -22.81 4.14
C LEU A 300 -17.60 -23.25 5.41
N PHE A 301 -17.00 -24.45 5.44
CA PHE A 301 -16.21 -24.93 6.56
C PHE A 301 -15.01 -24.00 6.82
N THR A 302 -14.17 -23.78 5.81
CA THR A 302 -12.97 -22.94 5.90
C THR A 302 -13.33 -21.48 6.24
N HIS A 303 -14.40 -20.92 5.67
CA HIS A 303 -14.85 -19.56 5.98
C HIS A 303 -15.24 -19.38 7.45
N HIS A 304 -16.06 -20.30 7.99
CA HIS A 304 -16.51 -20.23 9.37
C HIS A 304 -15.39 -20.55 10.39
N MET A 305 -14.40 -21.37 10.01
CA MET A 305 -13.18 -21.58 10.79
C MET A 305 -12.32 -20.31 10.89
N TRP A 306 -12.03 -19.65 9.76
CA TRP A 306 -11.21 -18.43 9.76
C TRP A 306 -11.85 -17.29 10.54
N ILE A 307 -13.16 -17.05 10.36
CA ILE A 307 -13.90 -16.08 11.18
C ILE A 307 -13.79 -16.44 12.67
N GLY A 308 -13.88 -17.72 13.03
CA GLY A 308 -13.74 -18.18 14.41
C GLY A 308 -12.39 -17.87 15.02
N GLY A 309 -11.32 -18.21 14.32
CA GLY A 309 -9.95 -17.88 14.73
C GLY A 309 -9.76 -16.37 14.95
N PHE A 310 -10.17 -15.54 13.99
CA PHE A 310 -10.05 -14.08 14.11
C PHE A 310 -10.86 -13.49 15.28
N LEU A 311 -12.10 -13.95 15.49
CA LEU A 311 -12.90 -13.50 16.63
C LEU A 311 -12.31 -13.93 17.98
N ILE A 312 -11.76 -15.15 18.08
CA ILE A 312 -11.08 -15.63 19.31
C ILE A 312 -9.79 -14.85 19.60
N VAL A 313 -9.00 -14.49 18.59
CA VAL A 313 -7.84 -13.59 18.76
C VAL A 313 -8.29 -12.21 19.22
N GLY A 314 -9.34 -11.65 18.60
CA GLY A 314 -9.95 -10.37 19.01
C GLY A 314 -10.50 -10.38 20.44
N ALA A 315 -11.03 -11.52 20.91
CA ALA A 315 -11.48 -11.68 22.28
C ALA A 315 -10.34 -11.45 23.29
N ALA A 316 -9.19 -12.11 23.08
CA ALA A 316 -8.03 -11.95 23.94
C ALA A 316 -7.43 -10.53 23.87
N ALA A 317 -7.42 -9.90 22.68
CA ALA A 317 -7.02 -8.50 22.54
C ALA A 317 -7.90 -7.58 23.42
N HIS A 318 -9.23 -7.75 23.40
CA HIS A 318 -10.13 -6.96 24.24
C HIS A 318 -10.06 -7.32 25.74
N ALA A 319 -9.78 -8.58 26.12
CA ALA A 319 -9.48 -8.95 27.50
C ALA A 319 -8.23 -8.22 28.03
N ALA A 320 -7.20 -8.08 27.20
CA ALA A 320 -6.00 -7.34 27.55
C ALA A 320 -6.24 -5.82 27.62
N ILE A 321 -7.03 -5.25 26.71
CA ILE A 321 -7.43 -3.83 26.77
C ILE A 321 -8.22 -3.55 28.05
N PHE A 322 -9.20 -4.41 28.41
CA PHE A 322 -9.90 -4.36 29.69
C PHE A 322 -8.93 -4.36 30.87
N LEU A 323 -7.97 -5.30 30.90
CA LEU A 323 -6.99 -5.36 31.98
C LEU A 323 -6.07 -4.14 32.02
N VAL A 324 -5.77 -3.46 30.92
CA VAL A 324 -4.96 -2.23 30.93
C VAL A 324 -5.79 -1.03 31.41
N ARG A 325 -6.97 -0.81 30.83
CA ARG A 325 -7.75 0.44 30.98
C ARG A 325 -8.79 0.41 32.08
N ASP A 326 -9.57 -0.66 32.15
CA ASP A 326 -10.85 -0.69 32.87
C ASP A 326 -10.74 -1.46 34.20
N TYR A 327 -9.72 -2.32 34.35
CA TYR A 327 -9.46 -3.06 35.58
C TYR A 327 -8.78 -2.19 36.64
N ASP A 328 -9.54 -1.88 37.70
CA ASP A 328 -9.02 -1.32 38.93
C ASP A 328 -8.63 -2.42 39.94
N PRO A 329 -7.37 -2.49 40.42
CA PRO A 329 -6.97 -3.41 41.48
C PRO A 329 -7.37 -2.97 42.89
N THR A 330 -7.74 -1.69 43.12
CA THR A 330 -7.96 -1.16 44.47
C THR A 330 -9.30 -1.59 45.08
N THR A 331 -10.34 -1.77 44.26
CA THR A 331 -11.64 -2.31 44.67
C THR A 331 -11.70 -3.85 44.68
N ARG A 332 -10.65 -4.55 44.25
CA ARG A 332 -10.67 -6.00 43.93
C ARG A 332 -9.70 -6.81 44.79
N TYR A 333 -10.25 -7.60 45.72
CA TYR A 333 -9.47 -8.40 46.65
C TYR A 333 -10.04 -9.81 46.86
N ASN A 334 -9.25 -10.80 46.48
CA ASN A 334 -9.49 -12.24 46.62
C ASN A 334 -10.76 -12.77 45.94
N ASP A 335 -11.26 -12.06 44.92
CA ASP A 335 -12.21 -12.59 43.94
C ASP A 335 -11.51 -13.53 42.93
N LEU A 336 -12.28 -14.11 42.00
CA LEU A 336 -11.74 -15.03 40.98
C LEU A 336 -10.68 -14.39 40.08
N LEU A 337 -10.84 -13.13 39.67
CA LEU A 337 -9.95 -12.47 38.71
C LEU A 337 -8.62 -12.09 39.37
N ASP A 338 -8.66 -11.53 40.58
CA ASP A 338 -7.46 -11.30 41.39
C ASP A 338 -6.72 -12.62 41.67
N ARG A 339 -7.43 -13.72 42.00
CA ARG A 339 -6.80 -15.04 42.19
C ARG A 339 -6.11 -15.56 40.93
N VAL A 340 -6.72 -15.40 39.75
CA VAL A 340 -6.09 -15.73 38.46
C VAL A 340 -4.84 -14.88 38.22
N LEU A 341 -4.90 -13.56 38.45
CA LEU A 341 -3.75 -12.67 38.29
C LEU A 341 -2.61 -12.98 39.29
N ARG A 342 -2.92 -13.36 40.54
CA ARG A 342 -1.92 -13.76 41.54
C ARG A 342 -1.27 -15.13 41.26
N HIS A 343 -1.92 -16.00 40.48
CA HIS A 343 -1.38 -17.31 40.10
C HIS A 343 -0.96 -17.41 38.63
N ARG A 344 -0.94 -16.29 37.88
CA ARG A 344 -0.60 -16.24 36.43
C ARG A 344 0.73 -16.89 36.06
N ASP A 345 1.74 -16.77 36.91
CA ASP A 345 3.07 -17.37 36.69
C ASP A 345 2.98 -18.90 36.64
N ALA A 346 2.10 -19.51 37.45
CA ALA A 346 1.84 -20.95 37.44
C ALA A 346 0.94 -21.36 36.25
N ILE A 347 -0.08 -20.57 35.92
CA ILE A 347 -0.97 -20.83 34.77
C ILE A 347 -0.15 -20.87 33.47
N ILE A 348 0.67 -19.85 33.23
CA ILE A 348 1.49 -19.77 32.01
C ILE A 348 2.66 -20.76 32.01
N SER A 349 3.22 -21.15 33.16
CA SER A 349 4.27 -22.20 33.18
C SER A 349 3.72 -23.60 32.88
N HIS A 350 2.55 -23.97 33.41
CA HIS A 350 1.90 -25.24 33.09
C HIS A 350 1.41 -25.26 31.63
N LEU A 351 0.89 -24.14 31.14
CA LEU A 351 0.47 -24.02 29.75
C LEU A 351 1.67 -24.06 28.78
N ASN A 352 2.82 -23.49 29.15
CA ASN A 352 4.06 -23.63 28.39
C ASN A 352 4.58 -25.08 28.39
N TRP A 353 4.56 -25.75 29.55
CA TRP A 353 4.93 -27.17 29.65
C TRP A 353 4.04 -28.05 28.76
N VAL A 354 2.71 -27.89 28.78
CA VAL A 354 1.81 -28.72 27.96
C VAL A 354 1.95 -28.42 26.47
N CYS A 355 2.27 -27.18 26.07
CA CYS A 355 2.62 -26.86 24.68
C CYS A 355 3.88 -27.62 24.23
N ILE A 356 4.94 -27.61 25.04
CA ILE A 356 6.20 -28.32 24.73
C ILE A 356 5.94 -29.84 24.69
N PHE A 357 5.19 -30.37 25.66
CA PHE A 357 4.80 -31.79 25.70
C PHE A 357 4.01 -32.19 24.44
N LEU A 358 2.94 -31.45 24.10
CA LEU A 358 2.11 -31.74 22.93
C LEU A 358 2.90 -31.60 21.62
N GLY A 359 3.81 -30.62 21.50
CA GLY A 359 4.67 -30.47 20.32
C GLY A 359 5.56 -31.69 20.08
N PHE A 360 6.24 -32.19 21.12
CA PHE A 360 7.03 -33.42 21.01
C PHE A 360 6.17 -34.67 20.75
N HIS A 361 5.01 -34.79 21.40
CA HIS A 361 4.13 -35.97 21.29
C HIS A 361 3.07 -35.86 20.19
N SER A 362 3.23 -34.93 19.25
CA SER A 362 2.47 -34.86 18.00
C SER A 362 3.42 -34.67 16.81
N PHE A 363 3.97 -33.47 16.62
CA PHE A 363 4.88 -33.15 15.52
C PHE A 363 6.20 -33.93 15.59
N GLY A 364 6.68 -34.28 16.78
CA GLY A 364 7.81 -35.21 16.94
C GLY A 364 7.52 -36.63 16.43
N LEU A 365 6.27 -37.09 16.49
CA LEU A 365 5.86 -38.40 15.96
C LEU A 365 5.81 -38.39 14.42
N TYR A 366 5.44 -37.26 13.81
CA TYR A 366 5.58 -37.05 12.37
C TYR A 366 7.04 -37.15 11.93
N ILE A 367 7.96 -36.42 12.57
CA ILE A 367 9.40 -36.47 12.25
C ILE A 367 9.98 -37.88 12.46
N HIS A 368 9.56 -38.59 13.51
CA HIS A 368 9.91 -40.00 13.70
C HIS A 368 9.45 -40.86 12.52
N ASN A 369 8.20 -40.69 12.08
CA ASN A 369 7.64 -41.42 10.94
C ASN A 369 8.35 -41.09 9.62
N ASP A 370 8.65 -39.82 9.33
CA ASP A 370 9.47 -39.44 8.18
C ASP A 370 10.84 -40.11 8.21
N THR A 371 11.48 -40.13 9.39
CA THR A 371 12.79 -40.75 9.59
C THR A 371 12.74 -42.26 9.39
N MET A 372 11.77 -42.95 9.98
CA MET A 372 11.61 -44.40 9.81
C MET A 372 11.22 -44.78 8.37
N SER A 373 10.37 -43.97 7.71
CA SER A 373 10.01 -44.15 6.31
C SER A 373 11.24 -44.00 5.39
N ALA A 374 12.02 -42.93 5.56
CA ALA A 374 13.24 -42.68 4.79
C ALA A 374 14.35 -43.73 5.04
N LEU A 375 14.41 -44.32 6.23
CA LEU A 375 15.29 -45.44 6.57
C LEU A 375 14.77 -46.82 6.10
N GLY A 376 13.63 -46.89 5.42
CA GLY A 376 13.05 -48.15 4.94
C GLY A 376 12.51 -49.05 6.05
N ARG A 377 12.04 -48.47 7.16
CA ARG A 377 11.57 -49.15 8.38
C ARG A 377 10.07 -48.91 8.66
N PRO A 378 9.14 -49.28 7.76
CA PRO A 378 7.71 -49.04 7.95
C PRO A 378 7.12 -49.73 9.20
N GLN A 379 7.70 -50.86 9.62
CA GLN A 379 7.29 -51.57 10.85
C GLN A 379 7.59 -50.80 12.15
N ASP A 380 8.43 -49.77 12.11
CA ASP A 380 8.78 -48.92 13.26
C ASP A 380 8.00 -47.59 13.27
N MET A 381 7.08 -47.38 12.32
CA MET A 381 6.25 -46.17 12.22
C MET A 381 5.00 -46.24 13.10
N PHE A 382 4.58 -45.10 13.62
CA PHE A 382 3.25 -44.89 14.18
C PHE A 382 2.22 -44.87 13.05
N SER A 383 1.56 -46.01 12.82
CA SER A 383 0.59 -46.22 11.73
C SER A 383 -0.40 -47.32 12.09
N ASP A 384 -1.54 -47.36 11.41
CA ASP A 384 -2.55 -48.42 11.58
C ASP A 384 -2.04 -49.82 11.18
N THR A 385 -0.94 -49.89 10.44
CA THR A 385 -0.27 -51.13 9.99
C THR A 385 0.93 -51.54 10.85
N ALA A 386 1.34 -50.74 11.84
CA ALA A 386 2.50 -51.00 12.69
C ALA A 386 2.24 -50.59 14.15
N ILE A 387 2.87 -49.51 14.64
CA ILE A 387 2.70 -49.03 16.02
C ILE A 387 1.41 -48.18 16.08
N GLN A 388 0.27 -48.83 16.30
CA GLN A 388 -1.03 -48.17 16.30
C GLN A 388 -1.20 -47.20 17.50
N LEU A 389 -1.74 -46.01 17.24
CA LEU A 389 -2.20 -45.07 18.27
C LEU A 389 -3.69 -44.78 18.05
N GLN A 390 -4.54 -45.72 18.46
CA GLN A 390 -5.99 -45.62 18.19
C GLN A 390 -6.68 -44.56 19.06
N PRO A 391 -7.53 -43.68 18.48
CA PRO A 391 -8.31 -42.68 19.22
C PRO A 391 -9.54 -43.31 19.91
N ILE A 392 -9.29 -44.28 20.81
CA ILE A 392 -10.31 -45.16 21.39
C ILE A 392 -11.49 -44.43 22.07
N PHE A 393 -11.26 -43.25 22.64
CA PHE A 393 -12.32 -42.45 23.25
C PHE A 393 -13.27 -41.84 22.20
N ALA A 394 -12.73 -41.39 21.06
CA ALA A 394 -13.54 -40.86 19.96
C ALA A 394 -14.30 -42.00 19.27
N GLN A 395 -13.65 -43.15 19.04
CA GLN A 395 -14.29 -44.37 18.54
C GLN A 395 -15.43 -44.85 19.47
N TRP A 396 -15.27 -44.76 20.79
CA TRP A 396 -16.34 -45.08 21.75
C TRP A 396 -17.51 -44.09 21.70
N VAL A 397 -17.27 -42.78 21.54
CA VAL A 397 -18.32 -41.78 21.33
C VAL A 397 -19.05 -42.02 20.00
N GLN A 398 -18.33 -42.30 18.92
CA GLN A 398 -18.90 -42.65 17.60
C GLN A 398 -19.88 -43.83 17.71
N ASN A 399 -19.44 -44.96 18.31
CA ASN A 399 -20.32 -46.11 18.54
C ASN A 399 -21.55 -45.76 19.40
N THR A 400 -21.38 -44.91 20.43
CA THR A 400 -22.48 -44.47 21.30
C THR A 400 -23.51 -43.61 20.56
N HIS A 401 -23.06 -42.74 19.63
CA HIS A 401 -23.93 -41.90 18.81
C HIS A 401 -24.59 -42.67 17.66
N ALA A 402 -23.89 -43.64 17.06
CA ALA A 402 -24.46 -44.52 16.02
C ALA A 402 -25.58 -45.43 16.58
N LEU A 403 -25.39 -45.97 17.79
CA LEU A 403 -26.39 -46.79 18.48
C LEU A 403 -27.47 -45.98 19.23
N ALA A 404 -27.42 -44.65 19.20
CA ALA A 404 -28.36 -43.81 19.94
C ALA A 404 -29.85 -44.11 19.65
N PRO A 405 -30.31 -44.31 18.38
CA PRO A 405 -31.72 -44.58 18.09
C PRO A 405 -32.24 -45.89 18.71
N SER A 406 -31.38 -46.87 18.91
CA SER A 406 -31.75 -48.17 19.50
C SER A 406 -31.57 -48.24 21.02
N LEU A 407 -30.96 -47.23 21.65
CA LEU A 407 -30.58 -47.25 23.08
C LEU A 407 -31.01 -46.00 23.87
N THR A 408 -30.62 -44.81 23.43
CA THR A 408 -30.71 -43.56 24.23
C THR A 408 -31.70 -42.55 23.69
N ALA A 409 -32.08 -42.66 22.41
CA ALA A 409 -33.02 -41.78 21.72
C ALA A 409 -34.07 -42.58 20.92
N PRO A 410 -34.88 -43.46 21.57
CA PRO A 410 -35.82 -44.37 20.88
C PRO A 410 -37.00 -43.70 20.16
N GLY A 411 -37.10 -42.37 20.21
CA GLY A 411 -38.02 -41.59 19.38
C GLY A 411 -37.45 -41.17 18.02
N ALA A 412 -36.14 -41.34 17.79
CA ALA A 412 -35.48 -41.05 16.52
C ALA A 412 -35.47 -42.29 15.61
N THR A 413 -35.56 -42.10 14.29
CA THR A 413 -35.49 -43.20 13.32
C THR A 413 -34.07 -43.53 12.86
N THR A 414 -33.16 -42.54 12.84
CA THR A 414 -31.74 -42.71 12.53
C THR A 414 -30.86 -41.90 13.50
N SER A 415 -29.54 -42.12 13.45
CA SER A 415 -28.56 -41.31 14.19
C SER A 415 -28.60 -39.83 13.77
N THR A 416 -28.05 -38.94 14.61
CA THR A 416 -28.01 -37.49 14.32
C THR A 416 -27.15 -37.14 13.09
N SER A 417 -26.16 -37.97 12.77
CA SER A 417 -25.44 -37.98 11.50
C SER A 417 -25.03 -39.40 11.12
N LEU A 418 -24.77 -39.61 9.82
CA LEU A 418 -24.16 -40.83 9.28
C LEU A 418 -22.65 -40.91 9.56
N THR A 419 -21.99 -39.79 9.94
CA THR A 419 -20.55 -39.77 10.27
C THR A 419 -20.17 -40.65 11.45
N TRP A 420 -21.11 -40.88 12.38
CA TRP A 420 -20.87 -41.66 13.61
C TRP A 420 -20.71 -43.17 13.36
N GLY A 421 -21.27 -43.72 12.28
CA GLY A 421 -21.28 -45.15 12.03
C GLY A 421 -22.57 -45.63 11.35
N GLY A 422 -22.45 -46.72 10.59
CA GLY A 422 -23.52 -47.35 9.81
C GLY A 422 -22.95 -48.16 8.65
N SER A 423 -23.75 -49.00 8.00
CA SER A 423 -23.36 -49.71 6.77
C SER A 423 -23.86 -49.03 5.49
N GLU A 424 -24.65 -47.96 5.61
CA GLU A 424 -25.33 -47.30 4.50
C GLU A 424 -24.61 -46.01 4.07
N LEU A 425 -24.29 -45.96 2.78
CA LEU A 425 -23.72 -44.81 2.10
C LEU A 425 -24.85 -43.94 1.55
N LEU A 426 -24.92 -42.66 1.92
CA LEU A 426 -25.88 -41.75 1.30
C LEU A 426 -25.27 -41.08 0.06
N ALA A 427 -25.93 -41.22 -1.08
CA ALA A 427 -25.52 -40.66 -2.36
C ALA A 427 -26.69 -40.01 -3.11
N VAL A 428 -26.45 -38.86 -3.71
CA VAL A 428 -27.43 -38.04 -4.46
C VAL A 428 -26.79 -37.59 -5.76
N GLY A 429 -27.48 -37.73 -6.89
CA GLY A 429 -26.95 -37.35 -8.21
C GLY A 429 -25.63 -38.04 -8.60
N GLY A 430 -25.44 -39.30 -8.15
CA GLY A 430 -24.19 -40.05 -8.37
C GLY A 430 -22.99 -39.61 -7.51
N LYS A 431 -23.16 -38.60 -6.66
CA LYS A 431 -22.14 -38.09 -5.71
C LYS A 431 -22.45 -38.59 -4.30
N VAL A 432 -21.42 -38.83 -3.49
CA VAL A 432 -21.61 -39.13 -2.06
C VAL A 432 -22.04 -37.86 -1.33
N ALA A 433 -23.13 -37.93 -0.57
CA ALA A 433 -23.61 -36.86 0.30
C ALA A 433 -23.00 -36.98 1.71
N MET A 434 -23.07 -38.17 2.32
CA MET A 434 -22.43 -38.44 3.62
C MET A 434 -22.20 -39.95 3.83
N LEU A 435 -21.22 -40.28 4.68
CA LEU A 435 -20.92 -41.65 5.12
C LEU A 435 -20.26 -41.65 6.52
N PRO A 436 -20.01 -42.83 7.12
CA PRO A 436 -19.18 -42.95 8.33
C PRO A 436 -17.76 -42.44 8.13
N ILE A 437 -17.21 -41.74 9.12
CA ILE A 437 -15.83 -41.24 9.10
C ILE A 437 -15.00 -42.05 10.11
N PRO A 438 -14.28 -43.10 9.68
CA PRO A 438 -13.47 -43.90 10.60
C PRO A 438 -12.27 -43.07 11.10
N LEU A 439 -11.97 -43.18 12.40
CA LEU A 439 -10.85 -42.49 13.04
C LEU A 439 -9.76 -43.49 13.39
N GLY A 440 -8.59 -43.41 12.74
CA GLY A 440 -7.43 -44.28 12.94
C GLY A 440 -6.23 -43.57 13.57
N THR A 441 -5.04 -44.14 13.37
CA THR A 441 -3.77 -43.61 13.91
C THR A 441 -3.41 -42.26 13.29
N ALA A 442 -3.72 -42.03 12.00
CA ALA A 442 -3.53 -40.73 11.36
C ALA A 442 -4.39 -39.64 12.01
N ASP A 443 -5.65 -39.95 12.31
CA ASP A 443 -6.58 -39.04 12.97
C ASP A 443 -6.11 -38.71 14.38
N PHE A 444 -5.62 -39.70 15.15
CA PHE A 444 -5.01 -39.45 16.46
C PHE A 444 -3.85 -38.46 16.37
N LEU A 445 -2.94 -38.63 15.39
CA LEU A 445 -1.80 -37.73 15.20
C LEU A 445 -2.23 -36.30 14.86
N VAL A 446 -3.15 -36.10 13.91
CA VAL A 446 -3.58 -34.74 13.52
C VAL A 446 -4.44 -34.05 14.59
N HIS A 447 -5.28 -34.79 15.33
CA HIS A 447 -6.03 -34.21 16.45
C HIS A 447 -5.10 -33.70 17.57
N HIS A 448 -3.95 -34.35 17.80
CA HIS A 448 -2.93 -33.84 18.73
C HIS A 448 -2.11 -32.67 18.16
N ILE A 449 -1.97 -32.54 16.83
CA ILE A 449 -1.46 -31.31 16.19
C ILE A 449 -2.43 -30.15 16.43
N HIS A 450 -3.74 -30.33 16.20
CA HIS A 450 -4.75 -29.31 16.48
C HIS A 450 -4.74 -28.90 17.96
N ALA A 451 -4.66 -29.88 18.87
CA ALA A 451 -4.51 -29.61 20.30
C ALA A 451 -3.23 -28.80 20.60
N PHE A 452 -2.09 -29.17 20.04
CA PHE A 452 -0.82 -28.43 20.17
C PHE A 452 -0.95 -26.97 19.71
N THR A 453 -1.44 -26.74 18.48
CA THR A 453 -1.53 -25.38 17.90
C THR A 453 -2.54 -24.50 18.64
N ILE A 454 -3.66 -25.06 19.08
CA ILE A 454 -4.64 -24.34 19.91
C ILE A 454 -4.04 -23.98 21.27
N HIS A 455 -3.34 -24.91 21.94
CA HIS A 455 -2.69 -24.61 23.22
C HIS A 455 -1.59 -23.56 23.09
N VAL A 456 -0.81 -23.56 21.99
CA VAL A 456 0.20 -22.51 21.71
C VAL A 456 -0.47 -21.15 21.45
N THR A 457 -1.58 -21.12 20.71
CA THR A 457 -2.35 -19.88 20.49
C THR A 457 -2.89 -19.34 21.82
N VAL A 458 -3.50 -20.20 22.65
CA VAL A 458 -3.96 -19.83 24.00
C VAL A 458 -2.80 -19.42 24.90
N LEU A 459 -1.62 -20.04 24.81
CA LEU A 459 -0.42 -19.64 25.56
C LEU A 459 -0.01 -18.20 25.26
N ILE A 460 0.08 -17.84 23.98
CA ILE A 460 0.51 -16.50 23.56
C ILE A 460 -0.55 -15.46 23.97
N LEU A 461 -1.81 -15.71 23.61
CA LEU A 461 -2.93 -14.81 23.90
C LEU A 461 -3.15 -14.62 25.42
N LEU A 462 -3.21 -15.70 26.20
CA LEU A 462 -3.42 -15.64 27.64
C LEU A 462 -2.21 -15.03 28.38
N LYS A 463 -0.98 -15.23 27.89
CA LYS A 463 0.20 -14.51 28.38
C LYS A 463 0.08 -13.01 28.10
N GLY A 464 -0.38 -12.62 26.91
CA GLY A 464 -0.67 -11.23 26.56
C GLY A 464 -1.64 -10.58 27.54
N VAL A 465 -2.76 -11.26 27.82
CA VAL A 465 -3.79 -10.85 28.79
C VAL A 465 -3.22 -10.75 30.21
N LEU A 466 -2.75 -11.86 30.79
CA LEU A 466 -2.38 -11.93 32.21
C LEU A 466 -1.15 -11.09 32.58
N PHE A 467 -0.30 -10.76 31.60
CA PHE A 467 0.89 -9.90 31.78
C PHE A 467 0.75 -8.53 31.11
N ALA A 468 -0.47 -8.10 30.77
CA ALA A 468 -0.74 -6.78 30.20
C ALA A 468 -0.42 -5.63 31.17
N ARG A 469 -0.83 -5.75 32.45
CA ARG A 469 -0.61 -4.69 33.46
C ARG A 469 0.82 -4.62 34.00
N SER A 470 1.47 -5.76 34.14
CA SER A 470 2.78 -5.88 34.81
C SER A 470 3.42 -7.23 34.53
N SER A 471 4.73 -7.30 34.72
CA SER A 471 5.55 -8.51 34.66
C SER A 471 6.75 -8.37 35.59
N ARG A 472 7.50 -9.45 35.85
CA ARG A 472 8.76 -9.35 36.62
C ARG A 472 9.85 -8.53 35.92
N LEU A 473 9.75 -8.39 34.59
CA LEU A 473 10.69 -7.61 33.76
C LEU A 473 10.32 -6.13 33.70
N ILE A 474 9.03 -5.83 33.54
CA ILE A 474 8.46 -4.46 33.49
C ILE A 474 7.32 -4.42 34.53
N PRO A 475 7.55 -3.86 35.74
CA PRO A 475 6.58 -3.85 36.83
C PRO A 475 5.34 -2.98 36.54
N ASP A 476 5.49 -1.94 35.74
CA ASP A 476 4.57 -0.82 35.57
C ASP A 476 3.96 -0.75 34.15
N LYS A 477 3.99 -1.87 33.43
CA LYS A 477 3.62 -2.00 32.00
C LYS A 477 2.27 -1.35 31.63
N ALA A 478 1.28 -1.36 32.54
CA ALA A 478 0.00 -0.68 32.36
C ALA A 478 0.14 0.81 31.95
N ASN A 479 1.16 1.49 32.47
CA ASN A 479 1.43 2.91 32.19
C ASN A 479 1.88 3.16 30.74
N LEU A 480 2.47 2.14 30.10
CA LEU A 480 2.86 2.16 28.68
C LEU A 480 1.66 1.88 27.75
N GLY A 481 0.52 1.46 28.32
CA GLY A 481 -0.71 1.18 27.59
C GLY A 481 -0.79 -0.23 27.00
N PHE A 482 -1.78 -0.43 26.11
CA PHE A 482 -2.03 -1.74 25.47
C PHE A 482 -1.12 -2.02 24.28
N ARG A 483 -0.81 -0.98 23.48
CA ARG A 483 -0.01 -1.04 22.24
C ARG A 483 1.18 -0.08 22.34
N PHE A 484 2.37 -0.61 22.53
CA PHE A 484 3.64 0.12 22.55
C PHE A 484 4.78 -0.84 22.14
N PRO A 485 5.85 -0.39 21.46
CA PRO A 485 6.80 -1.32 20.82
C PRO A 485 7.77 -2.00 21.81
N CYS A 486 8.17 -1.28 22.87
CA CYS A 486 9.11 -1.74 23.89
C CYS A 486 9.15 -0.78 25.09
N ASP A 487 9.71 -1.22 26.21
CA ASP A 487 10.24 -0.39 27.31
C ASP A 487 11.77 -0.19 27.17
N GLY A 488 12.19 0.17 25.94
CA GLY A 488 13.57 0.39 25.55
C GLY A 488 14.48 -0.85 25.45
N PRO A 489 15.78 -0.65 25.14
CA PRO A 489 16.78 -1.72 25.07
C PRO A 489 17.28 -2.19 26.44
N GLY A 490 16.79 -1.59 27.54
CA GLY A 490 17.19 -1.95 28.90
C GLY A 490 16.79 -3.38 29.29
N ARG A 491 17.33 -3.86 30.41
CA ARG A 491 17.01 -5.17 31.02
C ARG A 491 17.21 -6.40 30.09
N GLY A 492 18.06 -6.28 29.07
CA GLY A 492 18.33 -7.33 28.07
C GLY A 492 17.53 -7.19 26.77
N GLY A 493 16.75 -6.12 26.62
CA GLY A 493 15.86 -5.89 25.49
C GLY A 493 14.40 -6.22 25.83
N THR A 494 13.49 -5.29 25.53
CA THR A 494 12.06 -5.43 25.86
C THR A 494 11.14 -5.25 24.65
N CYS A 495 11.58 -5.67 23.47
CA CYS A 495 10.75 -5.67 22.25
C CYS A 495 9.54 -6.60 22.41
N GLN A 496 8.41 -6.22 21.81
CA GLN A 496 7.20 -7.05 21.71
C GLN A 496 6.60 -7.49 23.07
N VAL A 497 6.81 -6.67 24.11
CA VAL A 497 6.30 -6.91 25.46
C VAL A 497 4.89 -6.38 25.70
N SER A 498 4.31 -5.58 24.78
CA SER A 498 2.94 -5.11 24.93
C SER A 498 1.94 -6.23 24.66
N ALA A 499 0.70 -6.08 25.14
CA ALA A 499 -0.32 -7.10 24.90
C ALA A 499 -0.82 -7.09 23.45
N TRP A 500 -0.65 -5.99 22.72
CA TRP A 500 -0.93 -5.93 21.28
C TRP A 500 0.04 -6.80 20.46
N ASP A 501 1.34 -6.82 20.79
CA ASP A 501 2.31 -7.72 20.14
C ASP A 501 2.03 -9.20 20.41
N HIS A 502 1.14 -9.52 21.36
CA HIS A 502 0.69 -10.89 21.63
C HIS A 502 -0.62 -11.25 20.88
N SER A 503 -1.31 -10.28 20.27
CA SER A 503 -2.44 -10.55 19.36
C SER A 503 -2.03 -10.69 17.89
N ASP A 504 -0.89 -10.13 17.49
CA ASP A 504 -0.35 -10.23 16.13
C ASP A 504 0.38 -11.59 15.92
N VAL A 505 -0.37 -12.68 15.96
CA VAL A 505 0.08 -14.04 15.64
C VAL A 505 -0.48 -14.45 14.28
N TRP A 506 0.33 -14.36 13.23
CA TRP A 506 0.00 -14.89 11.91
C TRP A 506 0.70 -16.24 11.68
N GLY A 507 -0.09 -17.26 11.33
CA GLY A 507 0.39 -18.59 11.00
C GLY A 507 -0.65 -19.32 10.15
N THR A 508 -0.20 -20.22 9.28
CA THR A 508 -1.02 -20.87 8.25
C THR A 508 -0.79 -22.38 8.23
N ILE A 509 -1.88 -23.15 8.24
CA ILE A 509 -1.92 -24.63 8.10
C ILE A 509 -3.07 -24.94 7.11
N SER A 510 -3.05 -26.12 6.48
CA SER A 510 -3.96 -26.54 5.40
C SER A 510 -4.67 -27.87 5.69
N ASP A 511 -5.87 -28.05 5.15
CA ASP A 511 -6.87 -29.06 5.59
C ASP A 511 -7.09 -30.23 4.61
N GLN A 512 -7.60 -31.37 5.09
CA GLN A 512 -7.38 -32.72 4.51
C GLN A 512 -8.63 -33.43 3.94
N GLY A 513 -8.41 -34.45 3.09
CA GLY A 513 -9.26 -35.67 3.00
C GLY A 513 -10.50 -35.67 2.06
N ILE A 514 -10.87 -36.84 1.52
CA ILE A 514 -12.04 -37.11 0.65
C ILE A 514 -12.52 -38.58 0.85
N VAL A 515 -13.62 -39.07 0.26
CA VAL A 515 -14.00 -40.52 0.21
C VAL A 515 -14.41 -40.99 -1.20
N THR A 516 -14.17 -42.27 -1.54
CA THR A 516 -13.78 -42.73 -2.91
C THR A 516 -12.79 -41.71 -3.47
N HIS A 517 -11.69 -41.57 -2.72
CA HIS A 517 -11.10 -40.26 -2.48
C HIS A 517 -10.60 -39.68 -3.82
N ILE A 518 -10.63 -38.35 -3.98
CA ILE A 518 -9.93 -37.70 -5.11
C ILE A 518 -8.43 -38.08 -5.12
N THR A 519 -7.89 -38.54 -3.99
CA THR A 519 -6.54 -39.11 -3.78
C THR A 519 -6.49 -40.63 -3.51
N GLY A 520 -7.53 -41.40 -3.87
CA GLY A 520 -7.50 -42.87 -3.89
C GLY A 520 -7.43 -43.65 -2.55
N GLY A 521 -7.65 -43.02 -1.38
CA GLY A 521 -7.62 -43.72 -0.08
C GLY A 521 -6.31 -43.57 0.70
N ASN A 522 -5.40 -42.72 0.23
CA ASN A 522 -4.03 -42.59 0.73
C ASN A 522 -3.87 -42.05 2.16
N PHE A 523 -4.92 -41.49 2.78
CA PHE A 523 -4.83 -40.70 4.01
C PHE A 523 -4.08 -41.43 5.15
N ALA A 524 -4.61 -42.56 5.61
CA ALA A 524 -4.09 -43.30 6.77
C ALA A 524 -2.63 -43.81 6.65
N GLN A 525 -2.04 -43.76 5.44
CA GLN A 525 -0.64 -44.13 5.19
C GLN A 525 0.25 -42.92 4.86
N SER A 526 -0.32 -41.81 4.38
CA SER A 526 0.43 -40.63 3.92
C SER A 526 0.45 -39.51 4.96
N SER A 527 -0.71 -39.19 5.56
CA SER A 527 -0.86 -38.08 6.53
C SER A 527 -0.29 -38.38 7.92
N ILE A 528 0.51 -39.44 8.04
CA ILE A 528 1.33 -39.77 9.22
C ILE A 528 2.79 -39.29 9.06
N THR A 529 3.14 -38.65 7.94
CA THR A 529 4.49 -38.12 7.60
C THR A 529 4.40 -36.73 6.98
N ILE A 530 5.35 -35.84 7.27
CA ILE A 530 5.45 -34.52 6.62
C ILE A 530 5.75 -34.67 5.12
N ASN A 531 6.53 -35.68 4.72
CA ASN A 531 6.78 -36.00 3.32
C ASN A 531 5.49 -36.45 2.60
N GLY A 532 4.62 -37.25 3.24
CA GLY A 532 3.31 -37.62 2.68
C GLY A 532 2.34 -36.43 2.60
N TRP A 533 2.34 -35.53 3.59
CA TRP A 533 1.65 -34.24 3.50
C TRP A 533 2.17 -33.35 2.35
N LEU A 534 3.49 -33.31 2.13
CA LEU A 534 4.11 -32.52 1.06
C LEU A 534 3.84 -33.11 -0.32
N ARG A 535 3.95 -34.43 -0.47
CA ARG A 535 3.84 -35.15 -1.75
C ARG A 535 2.40 -35.46 -2.14
N ASP A 536 1.65 -36.12 -1.26
CA ASP A 536 0.37 -36.73 -1.60
C ASP A 536 -0.85 -35.87 -1.25
N PHE A 537 -0.62 -34.76 -0.53
CA PHE A 537 -1.59 -33.70 -0.32
C PHE A 537 -1.16 -32.42 -1.05
N LEU A 538 -0.13 -31.69 -0.61
CA LEU A 538 0.25 -30.40 -1.22
C LEU A 538 0.58 -30.52 -2.71
N TRP A 539 1.60 -31.29 -3.09
CA TRP A 539 2.03 -31.42 -4.49
C TRP A 539 0.98 -32.13 -5.37
N ALA A 540 0.40 -33.24 -4.89
CA ALA A 540 -0.58 -34.00 -5.66
C ALA A 540 -1.92 -33.26 -5.85
N GLN A 541 -2.37 -32.41 -4.91
CA GLN A 541 -3.61 -31.62 -5.09
C GLN A 541 -3.35 -30.29 -5.80
N ALA A 542 -2.19 -29.65 -5.61
CA ALA A 542 -1.73 -28.56 -6.48
C ALA A 542 -1.69 -29.00 -7.96
N SER A 543 -1.45 -30.29 -8.25
CA SER A 543 -1.54 -30.81 -9.62
C SER A 543 -2.90 -30.60 -10.30
N GLN A 544 -4.00 -30.37 -9.57
CA GLN A 544 -5.28 -29.98 -10.17
C GLN A 544 -5.36 -28.49 -10.51
N GLU A 545 -4.71 -27.64 -9.71
CA GLU A 545 -4.52 -26.22 -10.04
C GLU A 545 -3.59 -26.08 -11.27
N ASP A 546 -2.52 -26.89 -11.36
CA ASP A 546 -1.59 -26.98 -12.50
C ASP A 546 -2.24 -27.54 -13.79
N LEU A 547 -2.83 -28.73 -13.76
CA LEU A 547 -3.18 -29.44 -15.00
C LEU A 547 -4.57 -29.14 -15.57
N LYS A 548 -5.42 -28.35 -14.91
CA LYS A 548 -6.69 -27.85 -15.49
C LYS A 548 -6.92 -26.34 -15.31
N SER A 549 -6.06 -25.58 -15.97
CA SER A 549 -6.28 -24.20 -16.48
C SER A 549 -6.01 -22.99 -15.57
N ILE A 550 -5.50 -23.16 -14.33
CA ILE A 550 -5.37 -22.03 -13.39
C ILE A 550 -3.93 -21.73 -12.93
N MET A 551 -3.03 -22.70 -12.73
CA MET A 551 -1.60 -22.43 -12.44
C MET A 551 -0.73 -22.20 -13.68
N ALA A 552 -1.12 -21.18 -14.45
CA ALA A 552 -0.23 -20.03 -14.47
C ALA A 552 -0.85 -19.00 -13.50
N LEU A 553 -0.42 -19.00 -12.23
CA LEU A 553 -0.76 -17.93 -11.30
C LEU A 553 -0.34 -16.63 -11.98
N ARG A 554 -1.32 -15.83 -12.43
CA ARG A 554 -1.20 -14.88 -13.57
C ARG A 554 -0.30 -13.67 -13.33
N PHE A 555 0.57 -13.72 -12.32
CA PHE A 555 1.56 -12.71 -12.00
C PHE A 555 2.97 -13.35 -11.90
N PRO A 556 3.94 -12.89 -12.73
CA PRO A 556 3.80 -11.92 -13.82
C PRO A 556 3.19 -12.55 -15.10
N ARG A 557 2.09 -11.99 -15.64
CA ARG A 557 1.47 -12.44 -16.91
C ARG A 557 2.45 -12.37 -18.10
N PHE A 558 3.44 -11.50 -18.01
CA PHE A 558 4.37 -11.13 -19.06
C PHE A 558 5.70 -11.89 -19.03
N SER A 559 5.88 -12.87 -18.13
CA SER A 559 7.02 -13.77 -18.17
C SER A 559 6.64 -15.15 -17.60
N GLN A 560 6.52 -16.15 -18.47
CA GLN A 560 6.22 -17.54 -18.10
C GLN A 560 7.35 -18.12 -17.23
N GLY A 561 8.61 -17.80 -17.55
CA GLY A 561 9.76 -18.24 -16.76
C GLY A 561 9.73 -17.74 -15.31
N LEU A 562 9.26 -16.51 -15.08
CA LEU A 562 9.00 -16.02 -13.72
C LEU A 562 7.68 -16.55 -13.16
N ALA A 563 6.61 -16.73 -13.95
CA ALA A 563 5.33 -17.27 -13.49
C ALA A 563 5.45 -18.71 -12.96
N GLN A 564 6.44 -19.47 -13.46
CA GLN A 564 6.79 -20.83 -13.04
C GLN A 564 7.70 -20.89 -11.80
N ASP A 565 8.21 -19.77 -11.28
CA ASP A 565 8.99 -19.75 -10.04
C ASP A 565 8.05 -19.99 -8.83
N PRO A 566 8.21 -21.09 -8.08
CA PRO A 566 7.31 -21.44 -6.98
C PRO A 566 7.56 -20.63 -5.71
N THR A 567 8.63 -19.83 -5.67
CA THR A 567 9.07 -19.11 -4.46
C THR A 567 8.55 -17.68 -4.40
N THR A 568 8.74 -17.01 -3.26
CA THR A 568 8.44 -15.58 -3.11
C THR A 568 9.28 -14.68 -4.01
N ARG A 569 10.40 -15.19 -4.59
CA ARG A 569 11.19 -14.48 -5.60
C ARG A 569 10.34 -14.07 -6.81
N ARG A 570 9.38 -14.90 -7.24
CA ARG A 570 8.41 -14.59 -8.31
C ARG A 570 7.68 -13.27 -8.09
N ILE A 571 7.28 -12.98 -6.85
CA ILE A 571 6.54 -11.76 -6.50
C ILE A 571 7.49 -10.56 -6.62
N TRP A 572 8.69 -10.64 -6.04
CA TRP A 572 9.67 -9.55 -6.08
C TRP A 572 10.17 -9.26 -7.50
N PHE A 573 10.56 -10.28 -8.27
CA PHE A 573 10.99 -10.11 -9.66
C PHE A 573 9.82 -9.72 -10.57
N GLY A 574 8.61 -10.24 -10.35
CA GLY A 574 7.41 -9.83 -11.07
C GLY A 574 7.02 -8.37 -10.83
N ILE A 575 7.34 -7.79 -9.66
CA ILE A 575 7.21 -6.35 -9.40
C ILE A 575 8.36 -5.58 -10.06
N ALA A 576 9.62 -6.01 -9.84
CA ALA A 576 10.81 -5.32 -10.34
C ALA A 576 10.90 -5.25 -11.88
N THR A 577 10.44 -6.28 -12.58
CA THR A 577 10.48 -6.38 -14.05
C THR A 577 9.19 -5.88 -14.75
N ALA A 578 8.19 -5.41 -13.99
CA ALA A 578 6.90 -4.98 -14.53
C ALA A 578 6.98 -3.85 -15.58
N HIS A 579 8.05 -3.05 -15.54
CA HIS A 579 8.31 -1.95 -16.48
C HIS A 579 9.51 -2.20 -17.42
N ASP A 580 10.22 -3.32 -17.29
CA ASP A 580 11.25 -3.74 -18.25
C ASP A 580 10.59 -4.46 -19.43
N PHE A 581 9.81 -3.72 -20.21
CA PHE A 581 8.95 -4.25 -21.28
C PHE A 581 9.72 -5.02 -22.37
N GLU A 582 11.04 -4.85 -22.48
CA GLU A 582 11.89 -5.53 -23.46
C GLU A 582 12.12 -7.02 -23.14
N ILE A 583 12.05 -7.40 -21.86
CA ILE A 583 12.21 -8.80 -21.41
C ILE A 583 10.86 -9.51 -21.20
N HIS A 584 9.77 -8.92 -21.72
CA HIS A 584 8.44 -9.51 -21.64
C HIS A 584 8.19 -10.50 -22.79
N ASP A 585 7.59 -11.63 -22.49
CA ASP A 585 7.29 -12.68 -23.47
C ASP A 585 6.40 -12.14 -24.61
N ASP A 586 6.70 -12.57 -25.84
CA ASP A 586 6.03 -12.13 -27.07
C ASP A 586 5.96 -10.61 -27.26
N ILE A 587 6.96 -9.86 -26.75
CA ILE A 587 7.12 -8.45 -27.09
C ILE A 587 7.70 -8.31 -28.50
N THR A 588 7.07 -7.44 -29.30
CA THR A 588 7.59 -6.98 -30.60
C THR A 588 7.97 -5.51 -30.49
N GLU A 589 8.93 -5.03 -31.27
CA GLU A 589 9.38 -3.62 -31.22
C GLU A 589 8.21 -2.61 -31.31
N GLU A 590 7.25 -2.81 -32.22
CA GLU A 590 6.09 -1.93 -32.33
C GLU A 590 5.19 -1.95 -31.07
N ARG A 591 5.05 -3.12 -30.44
CA ARG A 591 4.30 -3.31 -29.18
C ARG A 591 5.02 -2.67 -27.98
N LEU A 592 6.35 -2.71 -27.96
CA LEU A 592 7.19 -2.02 -26.97
C LEU A 592 6.92 -0.51 -27.02
N TYR A 593 7.05 0.12 -28.20
CA TYR A 593 6.76 1.55 -28.36
C TYR A 593 5.29 1.90 -28.03
N GLN A 594 4.31 1.06 -28.42
CA GLN A 594 2.89 1.27 -28.06
C GLN A 594 2.65 1.20 -26.54
N ASN A 595 3.27 0.25 -25.82
CA ASN A 595 3.17 0.14 -24.37
C ASN A 595 3.79 1.37 -23.68
N ILE A 596 5.02 1.75 -24.06
CA ILE A 596 5.72 2.94 -23.53
C ILE A 596 4.87 4.21 -23.74
N PHE A 597 4.29 4.38 -24.93
CA PHE A 597 3.45 5.53 -25.26
C PHE A 597 2.19 5.62 -24.38
N ALA A 598 1.53 4.49 -24.10
CA ALA A 598 0.40 4.46 -23.18
C ALA A 598 0.82 4.76 -21.73
N SER A 599 1.97 4.23 -21.29
CA SER A 599 2.55 4.55 -19.98
C SER A 599 2.90 6.03 -19.83
N HIS A 600 3.37 6.71 -20.88
CA HIS A 600 3.59 8.16 -20.87
C HIS A 600 2.27 8.93 -20.63
N PHE A 601 1.16 8.53 -21.26
CA PHE A 601 -0.16 9.13 -20.96
C PHE A 601 -0.62 8.85 -19.53
N GLY A 602 -0.35 7.65 -19.00
CA GLY A 602 -0.61 7.32 -17.59
C GLY A 602 0.18 8.21 -16.63
N GLN A 603 1.48 8.39 -16.88
CA GLN A 603 2.34 9.24 -16.06
C GLN A 603 1.95 10.72 -16.14
N LEU A 604 1.60 11.23 -17.33
CA LEU A 604 1.08 12.59 -17.48
C LEU A 604 -0.25 12.79 -16.74
N ALA A 605 -1.14 11.80 -16.78
CA ALA A 605 -2.39 11.84 -16.00
C ALA A 605 -2.12 11.85 -14.48
N ILE A 606 -1.14 11.09 -13.99
CA ILE A 606 -0.70 11.12 -12.58
C ILE A 606 -0.15 12.51 -12.22
N ILE A 607 0.68 13.12 -13.07
CA ILE A 607 1.21 14.47 -12.84
C ILE A 607 0.08 15.50 -12.78
N PHE A 608 -0.88 15.47 -13.73
CA PHE A 608 -2.02 16.39 -13.72
C PHE A 608 -2.95 16.17 -12.52
N LEU A 609 -3.17 14.92 -12.10
CA LEU A 609 -3.95 14.62 -10.89
C LEU A 609 -3.25 15.10 -9.61
N TRP A 610 -1.92 14.96 -9.52
CA TRP A 610 -1.12 15.50 -8.43
C TRP A 610 -1.16 17.04 -8.39
N THR A 611 -0.97 17.72 -9.52
CA THR A 611 -1.09 19.18 -9.61
C THR A 611 -2.52 19.64 -9.26
N SER A 612 -3.55 18.92 -9.74
CA SER A 612 -4.95 19.19 -9.38
C SER A 612 -5.21 18.97 -7.89
N GLY A 613 -4.59 17.97 -7.27
CA GLY A 613 -4.68 17.72 -5.83
C GLY A 613 -4.08 18.85 -5.01
N ASN A 614 -2.87 19.31 -5.36
CA ASN A 614 -2.22 20.45 -4.72
C ASN A 614 -3.09 21.72 -4.81
N LEU A 615 -3.60 22.03 -6.00
CA LEU A 615 -4.49 23.19 -6.22
C LEU A 615 -5.80 23.06 -5.44
N PHE A 616 -6.42 21.87 -5.43
CA PHE A 616 -7.65 21.60 -4.71
C PHE A 616 -7.48 21.78 -3.19
N HIS A 617 -6.47 21.16 -2.59
CA HIS A 617 -6.22 21.28 -1.15
C HIS A 617 -5.89 22.72 -0.72
N VAL A 618 -5.07 23.45 -1.50
CA VAL A 618 -4.78 24.87 -1.19
C VAL A 618 -6.02 25.76 -1.36
N ALA A 619 -6.88 25.52 -2.35
CA ALA A 619 -8.09 26.32 -2.58
C ALA A 619 -9.22 26.05 -1.56
N TRP A 620 -9.20 24.90 -0.89
CA TRP A 620 -10.28 24.45 0.01
C TRP A 620 -9.90 24.42 1.50
N GLN A 621 -8.64 24.08 1.81
CA GLN A 621 -8.12 23.98 3.18
C GLN A 621 -6.96 24.95 3.45
N GLY A 622 -6.42 25.60 2.42
CA GLY A 622 -5.38 26.60 2.53
C GLY A 622 -5.92 27.98 2.93
N ASN A 623 -5.01 28.91 3.19
CA ASN A 623 -5.28 30.29 3.60
C ASN A 623 -4.89 31.32 2.52
N PHE A 624 -4.99 30.93 1.25
CA PHE A 624 -4.40 31.66 0.12
C PHE A 624 -4.93 33.10 -0.05
N GLU A 625 -6.24 33.33 0.15
CA GLU A 625 -6.82 34.68 0.08
C GLU A 625 -6.25 35.61 1.16
N SER A 626 -6.06 35.11 2.38
CA SER A 626 -5.42 35.83 3.47
C SER A 626 -3.94 36.06 3.16
N TRP A 627 -3.22 35.04 2.67
CA TRP A 627 -1.81 35.12 2.31
C TRP A 627 -1.54 36.20 1.25
N ILE A 628 -2.44 36.41 0.28
CA ILE A 628 -2.33 37.50 -0.70
C ILE A 628 -2.32 38.90 -0.04
N GLN A 629 -3.00 39.08 1.10
CA GLN A 629 -3.06 40.37 1.81
C GLN A 629 -1.79 40.66 2.62
N ASP A 630 -1.13 39.64 3.16
CA ASP A 630 0.14 39.75 3.87
C ASP A 630 1.04 38.53 3.63
N PRO A 631 1.76 38.48 2.49
CA PRO A 631 2.63 37.36 2.14
C PRO A 631 3.84 37.18 3.06
N LEU A 632 4.13 38.16 3.93
CA LEU A 632 5.34 38.22 4.75
C LEU A 632 5.15 37.60 6.14
N HIS A 633 3.99 37.83 6.75
CA HIS A 633 3.71 37.34 8.11
C HIS A 633 2.77 36.14 8.13
N ILE A 634 1.93 35.95 7.11
CA ILE A 634 1.05 34.79 6.99
C ILE A 634 1.84 33.63 6.39
N ARG A 635 1.82 32.47 7.07
CA ARG A 635 2.44 31.24 6.56
C ARG A 635 1.47 30.49 5.66
N PRO A 636 1.88 30.03 4.46
CA PRO A 636 1.00 29.27 3.57
C PRO A 636 0.63 27.90 4.18
N ILE A 637 -0.63 27.49 4.01
CA ILE A 637 -1.16 26.19 4.43
C ILE A 637 -1.36 25.30 3.19
N ALA A 638 -0.86 24.06 3.25
CA ALA A 638 -0.99 23.08 2.17
C ALA A 638 -2.33 22.31 2.20
N HIS A 639 -2.65 21.68 3.34
CA HIS A 639 -3.86 20.90 3.56
C HIS A 639 -4.16 20.78 5.06
N ALA A 640 -5.36 20.32 5.43
CA ALA A 640 -5.68 19.99 6.83
C ALA A 640 -5.04 18.65 7.26
N ILE A 641 -4.71 18.53 8.55
CA ILE A 641 -4.24 17.27 9.16
C ILE A 641 -5.43 16.57 9.80
N TRP A 642 -5.59 15.27 9.53
CA TRP A 642 -6.59 14.41 10.18
C TRP A 642 -5.96 13.06 10.53
N ASP A 643 -5.36 12.99 11.72
CA ASP A 643 -4.82 11.74 12.28
C ASP A 643 -5.48 11.47 13.65
N PRO A 644 -6.28 10.39 13.80
CA PRO A 644 -6.90 10.03 15.07
C PRO A 644 -5.90 9.56 16.16
N HIS A 645 -4.60 9.44 15.84
CA HIS A 645 -3.55 9.16 16.83
C HIS A 645 -2.98 10.42 17.49
N PHE A 646 -3.28 11.63 17.00
CA PHE A 646 -2.81 12.87 17.61
C PHE A 646 -3.52 13.13 18.94
N GLY A 647 -2.76 13.14 20.04
CA GLY A 647 -3.26 13.60 21.34
C GLY A 647 -3.58 15.10 21.31
N GLN A 648 -4.46 15.56 22.19
CA GLN A 648 -4.93 16.96 22.23
C GLN A 648 -3.80 18.02 22.20
N PRO A 649 -2.65 17.87 22.92
CA PRO A 649 -1.53 18.81 22.81
C PRO A 649 -0.85 18.84 21.43
N ALA A 650 -0.88 17.73 20.67
CA ALA A 650 -0.43 17.71 19.28
C ALA A 650 -1.44 18.44 18.39
N VAL A 651 -2.74 18.18 18.56
CA VAL A 651 -3.80 18.92 17.85
C VAL A 651 -3.67 20.42 18.09
N GLU A 652 -3.42 20.87 19.31
CA GLU A 652 -3.20 22.29 19.64
C GLU A 652 -1.86 22.83 19.10
N ALA A 653 -0.80 22.03 19.06
CA ALA A 653 0.47 22.42 18.46
C ALA A 653 0.37 22.63 16.93
N PHE A 654 -0.42 21.78 16.24
CA PHE A 654 -0.61 21.82 14.79
C PHE A 654 -1.80 22.65 14.31
N THR A 655 -2.79 22.95 15.17
CA THR A 655 -3.93 23.84 14.84
C THR A 655 -3.48 25.31 14.88
N ARG A 656 -2.72 25.70 13.86
CA ARG A 656 -2.28 27.08 13.60
C ARG A 656 -2.76 27.48 12.21
N GLY A 657 -3.27 28.70 12.07
CA GLY A 657 -3.79 29.22 10.78
C GLY A 657 -5.27 28.96 10.49
N GLY A 658 -5.97 28.14 11.31
CA GLY A 658 -7.44 28.20 11.44
C GLY A 658 -8.29 27.49 10.39
N ALA A 659 -8.09 26.19 10.15
CA ALA A 659 -8.86 25.38 9.19
C ALA A 659 -9.39 24.04 9.77
N THR A 660 -10.46 23.48 9.20
CA THR A 660 -11.16 22.26 9.69
C THR A 660 -11.86 21.42 8.59
N GLY A 661 -11.43 20.16 8.35
CA GLY A 661 -12.26 19.08 7.75
C GLY A 661 -11.96 18.58 6.30
N PRO A 662 -12.20 17.27 5.96
CA PRO A 662 -11.95 16.63 4.63
C PRO A 662 -13.26 16.38 3.76
N VAL A 663 -13.35 15.86 2.50
CA VAL A 663 -12.62 14.83 1.69
C VAL A 663 -12.72 14.97 0.11
N ASN A 664 -11.74 14.39 -0.64
CA ASN A 664 -11.82 13.58 -1.90
C ASN A 664 -11.98 14.14 -3.37
N ILE A 665 -11.80 13.22 -4.37
CA ILE A 665 -11.06 13.35 -5.67
C ILE A 665 -11.80 12.77 -6.92
N ALA A 666 -11.35 13.07 -8.16
CA ALA A 666 -11.82 12.50 -9.46
C ALA A 666 -10.67 12.06 -10.45
N TYR A 667 -11.00 11.47 -11.63
CA TYR A 667 -10.06 10.79 -12.58
C TYR A 667 -10.15 11.26 -14.06
N SER A 668 -9.22 10.82 -14.94
CA SER A 668 -9.16 11.14 -16.39
C SER A 668 -8.81 9.94 -17.31
N VAL A 669 -8.95 10.07 -18.65
CA VAL A 669 -9.18 8.93 -19.58
C VAL A 669 -8.18 8.77 -20.76
N GLY A 670 -7.30 9.75 -21.02
CA GLY A 670 -6.62 9.91 -22.33
C GLY A 670 -5.90 8.69 -22.94
N GLY A 671 -5.05 8.00 -22.17
CA GLY A 671 -4.16 6.95 -22.71
C GLY A 671 -4.86 5.72 -23.29
N TRP A 672 -6.09 5.43 -22.84
CA TRP A 672 -6.87 4.25 -23.29
C TRP A 672 -7.27 4.31 -24.77
N PHE A 673 -7.41 5.53 -25.33
CA PHE A 673 -7.84 5.74 -26.71
C PHE A 673 -6.80 5.25 -27.75
N HIS A 674 -5.51 5.49 -27.50
CA HIS A 674 -4.43 5.11 -28.41
C HIS A 674 -4.03 3.62 -28.36
N LEU A 675 -4.56 2.86 -27.39
CA LEU A 675 -4.44 1.40 -27.37
C LEU A 675 -5.52 0.69 -28.21
N GLN A 676 -6.60 1.40 -28.60
CA GLN A 676 -7.68 0.82 -29.39
C GLN A 676 -7.21 0.46 -30.81
N PRO A 677 -7.60 -0.70 -31.39
CA PRO A 677 -7.03 -1.22 -32.64
C PRO A 677 -7.02 -0.24 -33.84
N LYS A 678 -7.99 0.68 -33.91
CA LYS A 678 -8.10 1.69 -34.98
C LYS A 678 -7.14 2.88 -34.83
N TRP A 679 -6.61 3.15 -33.64
CA TRP A 679 -5.91 4.39 -33.29
C TRP A 679 -4.46 4.17 -32.80
N LYS A 680 -3.94 2.95 -32.96
CA LYS A 680 -2.55 2.58 -32.68
C LYS A 680 -1.58 3.26 -33.66
N PRO A 681 -0.57 4.01 -33.18
CA PRO A 681 0.51 4.48 -34.03
C PRO A 681 1.39 3.31 -34.51
N SER A 682 1.91 3.41 -35.73
CA SER A 682 2.86 2.44 -36.27
C SER A 682 4.29 2.74 -35.84
N LEU A 683 5.17 1.75 -35.91
CA LEU A 683 6.60 1.88 -35.63
C LEU A 683 7.27 3.02 -36.45
N SER A 684 6.83 3.21 -37.70
CA SER A 684 7.32 4.29 -38.57
C SER A 684 6.99 5.70 -38.06
N TRP A 685 5.90 5.85 -37.29
CA TRP A 685 5.56 7.10 -36.63
C TRP A 685 6.47 7.37 -35.42
N PHE A 686 6.73 6.33 -34.61
CA PHE A 686 7.61 6.43 -33.44
C PHE A 686 9.07 6.75 -33.80
N LYS A 687 9.56 6.27 -34.95
CA LYS A 687 10.94 6.52 -35.43
C LYS A 687 11.08 7.78 -36.30
N ASN A 688 10.03 8.59 -36.50
CA ASN A 688 10.12 9.85 -37.25
C ASN A 688 10.65 11.00 -36.36
N ALA A 689 11.97 10.99 -36.13
CA ALA A 689 12.66 11.93 -35.27
C ALA A 689 12.53 13.39 -35.76
N GLU A 690 12.76 13.65 -37.04
CA GLU A 690 12.65 14.98 -37.66
C GLU A 690 11.26 15.62 -37.47
N SER A 691 10.17 14.89 -37.74
CA SER A 691 8.82 15.41 -37.52
C SER A 691 8.53 15.64 -36.04
N ARG A 692 8.95 14.73 -35.16
CA ARG A 692 8.76 14.87 -33.70
C ARG A 692 9.49 16.10 -33.17
N LEU A 693 10.74 16.31 -33.56
CA LEU A 693 11.55 17.46 -33.15
C LEU A 693 10.94 18.78 -33.63
N ASN A 694 10.51 18.88 -34.89
CA ASN A 694 9.85 20.09 -35.39
C ASN A 694 8.62 20.45 -34.54
N HIS A 695 7.70 19.49 -34.32
CA HIS A 695 6.46 19.73 -33.55
C HIS A 695 6.71 19.99 -32.05
N HIS A 696 7.75 19.39 -31.46
CA HIS A 696 8.10 19.64 -30.06
C HIS A 696 8.78 21.01 -29.88
N LEU A 697 9.67 21.40 -30.79
CA LEU A 697 10.29 22.72 -30.75
C LEU A 697 9.26 23.82 -31.03
N SER A 698 8.59 23.80 -32.19
CA SER A 698 7.66 24.89 -32.55
C SER A 698 6.36 24.85 -31.75
N GLY A 699 5.76 23.68 -31.56
CA GLY A 699 4.50 23.51 -30.84
C GLY A 699 4.69 23.47 -29.33
N LEU A 700 5.28 22.38 -28.80
CA LEU A 700 5.33 22.15 -27.35
C LEU A 700 6.11 23.22 -26.59
N PHE A 701 7.21 23.76 -27.14
CA PHE A 701 7.96 24.85 -26.52
C PHE A 701 7.58 26.23 -27.08
N GLY A 702 7.61 26.42 -28.41
CA GLY A 702 7.35 27.71 -29.05
C GLY A 702 5.95 28.27 -28.78
N VAL A 703 4.90 27.56 -29.16
CA VAL A 703 3.50 28.00 -28.96
C VAL A 703 3.15 28.05 -27.47
N SER A 704 3.62 27.11 -26.64
CA SER A 704 3.39 27.18 -25.19
C SER A 704 4.05 28.39 -24.53
N SER A 705 5.29 28.73 -24.90
CA SER A 705 5.98 29.93 -24.40
C SER A 705 5.33 31.24 -24.89
N LEU A 706 4.80 31.24 -26.11
CA LEU A 706 4.01 32.35 -26.63
C LEU A 706 2.67 32.50 -25.88
N ALA A 707 1.99 31.39 -25.59
CA ALA A 707 0.77 31.40 -24.80
C ALA A 707 1.03 31.83 -23.34
N TRP A 708 2.17 31.43 -22.76
CA TRP A 708 2.59 31.88 -21.43
C TRP A 708 2.94 33.37 -21.41
N THR A 709 3.58 33.90 -22.45
CA THR A 709 3.73 35.35 -22.65
C THR A 709 2.36 36.04 -22.65
N GLY A 710 1.38 35.50 -23.39
CA GLY A 710 0.00 36.01 -23.41
C GLY A 710 -0.63 36.03 -22.01
N HIS A 711 -0.47 34.95 -21.24
CA HIS A 711 -0.95 34.88 -19.86
C HIS A 711 -0.26 35.92 -18.94
N LEU A 712 1.07 36.07 -19.05
CA LEU A 712 1.82 37.04 -18.25
C LEU A 712 1.39 38.49 -18.59
N VAL A 713 1.30 38.83 -19.87
CA VAL A 713 0.95 40.17 -20.37
C VAL A 713 -0.51 40.55 -20.08
N HIS A 714 -1.46 39.62 -20.24
CA HIS A 714 -2.89 39.92 -20.07
C HIS A 714 -3.46 39.61 -18.68
N VAL A 715 -2.78 38.83 -17.83
CA VAL A 715 -3.34 38.40 -16.53
C VAL A 715 -2.38 38.66 -15.37
N ALA A 716 -1.13 38.21 -15.45
CA ALA A 716 -0.19 38.32 -14.32
C ALA A 716 0.28 39.76 -14.08
N ILE A 717 0.64 40.50 -15.14
CA ILE A 717 1.09 41.89 -15.05
C ILE A 717 -0.05 42.81 -14.58
N PRO A 718 -1.27 42.80 -15.17
CA PRO A 718 -2.42 43.51 -14.63
C PRO A 718 -2.72 43.14 -13.17
N GLY A 719 -2.73 41.85 -12.83
CA GLY A 719 -2.93 41.38 -11.46
C GLY A 719 -1.89 41.94 -10.48
N SER A 720 -0.61 42.02 -10.89
CA SER A 720 0.45 42.62 -10.09
C SER A 720 0.34 44.14 -9.90
N ARG A 721 -0.51 44.81 -10.69
CA ARG A 721 -0.86 46.23 -10.61
C ARG A 721 -2.25 46.47 -9.98
N GLY A 722 -2.87 45.42 -9.41
CA GLY A 722 -4.20 45.48 -8.79
C GLY A 722 -5.38 45.45 -9.77
N GLU A 723 -5.16 45.22 -11.06
CA GLU A 723 -6.20 45.14 -12.07
C GLU A 723 -6.78 43.73 -12.20
N TYR A 724 -8.12 43.60 -12.12
CA TYR A 724 -8.79 42.30 -12.03
C TYR A 724 -9.22 41.75 -13.39
N VAL A 725 -8.28 41.13 -14.11
CA VAL A 725 -8.55 40.44 -15.39
C VAL A 725 -8.93 38.98 -15.16
N ARG A 726 -10.01 38.53 -15.81
CA ARG A 726 -10.59 37.18 -15.76
C ARG A 726 -11.23 36.81 -17.11
N TRP A 727 -11.60 35.55 -17.29
CA TRP A 727 -12.28 35.05 -18.50
C TRP A 727 -13.54 35.85 -18.91
N SER A 728 -14.17 36.57 -17.98
CA SER A 728 -15.36 37.40 -18.22
C SER A 728 -15.10 38.81 -18.75
N ASN A 729 -13.86 39.31 -18.72
CA ASN A 729 -13.47 40.66 -19.18
C ASN A 729 -12.13 40.72 -19.94
N PHE A 730 -11.46 39.58 -20.14
CA PHE A 730 -10.17 39.45 -20.83
C PHE A 730 -10.18 40.00 -22.27
N LEU A 731 -11.33 40.01 -22.95
CA LEU A 731 -11.47 40.53 -24.32
C LEU A 731 -11.73 42.05 -24.36
N ASP A 732 -12.19 42.63 -23.26
CA ASP A 732 -12.60 44.04 -23.17
C ASP A 732 -11.48 44.94 -22.61
N ILE A 733 -10.53 44.36 -21.87
CA ILE A 733 -9.40 45.06 -21.24
C ILE A 733 -8.13 44.87 -22.09
N PRO A 734 -7.62 45.92 -22.77
CA PRO A 734 -6.35 45.83 -23.50
C PRO A 734 -5.17 45.82 -22.52
N PRO A 735 -4.15 44.95 -22.70
CA PRO A 735 -3.02 44.85 -21.77
C PRO A 735 -2.05 46.05 -21.84
N HIS A 736 -2.20 46.92 -22.84
CA HIS A 736 -1.38 48.12 -23.03
C HIS A 736 -2.28 49.25 -23.58
N PRO A 737 -2.14 50.51 -23.14
CA PRO A 737 -3.04 51.61 -23.53
C PRO A 737 -3.13 51.89 -25.04
N GLN A 738 -2.12 51.49 -25.82
CA GLN A 738 -2.08 51.64 -27.28
C GLN A 738 -2.48 50.37 -28.06
N GLY A 739 -2.92 49.32 -27.35
CA GLY A 739 -3.33 48.04 -27.94
C GLY A 739 -2.26 47.40 -28.83
N LEU A 740 -2.70 46.76 -29.92
CA LEU A 740 -1.83 46.11 -30.91
C LEU A 740 -1.26 47.06 -31.99
N GLY A 741 -1.55 48.37 -31.91
CA GLY A 741 -1.08 49.36 -32.89
C GLY A 741 0.44 49.37 -33.05
N PRO A 742 1.22 49.55 -31.96
CA PRO A 742 2.69 49.55 -32.01
C PRO A 742 3.31 48.24 -32.55
N LEU A 743 2.67 47.09 -32.33
CA LEU A 743 3.11 45.81 -32.88
C LEU A 743 3.07 45.82 -34.41
N LEU A 744 1.95 46.30 -34.98
CA LEU A 744 1.71 46.33 -36.42
C LEU A 744 2.48 47.44 -37.15
N THR A 745 2.82 48.54 -36.48
CA THR A 745 3.66 49.62 -37.04
C THR A 745 5.16 49.39 -36.87
N GLY A 746 5.58 48.30 -36.21
CA GLY A 746 6.99 48.01 -35.91
C GLY A 746 7.59 48.87 -34.78
N GLN A 747 6.79 49.68 -34.09
CA GLN A 747 7.21 50.58 -33.02
C GLN A 747 7.23 49.86 -31.65
N TRP A 748 7.85 48.68 -31.60
CA TRP A 748 7.80 47.78 -30.44
C TRP A 748 8.42 48.36 -29.17
N ASN A 749 9.29 49.37 -29.29
CA ASN A 749 9.88 50.07 -28.17
C ASN A 749 8.84 50.79 -27.27
N LEU A 750 7.64 51.09 -27.80
CA LEU A 750 6.55 51.69 -27.04
C LEU A 750 6.06 50.77 -25.90
N TYR A 751 6.10 49.44 -26.08
CA TYR A 751 5.71 48.45 -25.06
C TYR A 751 6.67 48.34 -23.86
N ALA A 752 7.86 48.96 -23.95
CA ALA A 752 8.87 49.02 -22.90
C ALA A 752 8.90 50.38 -22.17
N GLN A 753 8.07 51.34 -22.56
CA GLN A 753 8.03 52.67 -21.96
C GLN A 753 7.18 52.68 -20.68
N ASN A 754 7.61 53.48 -19.70
CA ASN A 754 6.99 53.58 -18.37
C ASN A 754 6.89 52.20 -17.66
N PRO A 755 8.03 51.59 -17.28
CA PRO A 755 8.06 50.41 -16.42
C PRO A 755 7.54 50.72 -15.00
N ASP A 756 7.25 49.66 -14.23
CA ASP A 756 6.90 49.79 -12.81
C ASP A 756 8.05 50.43 -12.02
N SER A 757 7.71 51.30 -11.07
CA SER A 757 8.72 52.09 -10.37
C SER A 757 9.45 51.29 -9.28
N SER A 758 10.60 51.80 -8.82
CA SER A 758 11.30 51.25 -7.65
C SER A 758 10.50 51.37 -6.33
N SER A 759 9.39 52.11 -6.33
CA SER A 759 8.45 52.24 -5.22
C SER A 759 7.09 51.57 -5.51
N HIS A 760 7.01 50.68 -6.52
CA HIS A 760 5.81 49.93 -6.83
C HIS A 760 5.44 48.99 -5.67
N LEU A 761 4.16 49.01 -5.29
CA LEU A 761 3.58 48.08 -4.32
C LEU A 761 2.79 47.00 -5.08
N PHE A 762 3.35 45.80 -5.10
CA PHE A 762 2.83 44.63 -5.80
C PHE A 762 1.40 44.31 -5.38
N SER A 763 0.57 43.90 -6.35
CA SER A 763 -0.89 43.75 -6.27
C SER A 763 -1.66 45.07 -6.10
N THR A 764 -1.06 46.23 -6.36
CA THR A 764 -1.73 47.55 -6.29
C THR A 764 -1.31 48.47 -7.44
N SER A 765 -2.09 49.52 -7.71
CA SER A 765 -1.75 50.51 -8.72
C SER A 765 -0.74 51.57 -8.25
N GLN A 766 -0.25 51.49 -7.00
CA GLN A 766 0.67 52.48 -6.45
C GLN A 766 2.08 52.27 -6.98
N GLY A 767 2.56 53.20 -7.83
CA GLY A 767 3.86 53.12 -8.49
C GLY A 767 3.87 52.19 -9.72
N ALA A 768 2.70 51.71 -10.15
CA ALA A 768 2.53 50.86 -11.32
C ALA A 768 2.85 51.62 -12.61
N GLY A 769 3.53 50.93 -13.53
CA GLY A 769 3.82 51.40 -14.87
C GLY A 769 2.75 50.97 -15.88
N THR A 770 3.04 51.19 -17.17
CA THR A 770 2.23 50.73 -18.29
C THR A 770 2.97 49.74 -19.20
N ALA A 771 4.30 49.61 -19.09
CA ALA A 771 5.07 48.66 -19.89
C ALA A 771 4.57 47.21 -19.73
N ILE A 772 4.72 46.41 -20.78
CA ILE A 772 4.38 44.97 -20.78
C ILE A 772 5.57 44.06 -21.15
N LEU A 773 6.61 44.61 -21.77
CA LEU A 773 7.82 43.90 -22.20
C LEU A 773 9.02 44.79 -21.89
N THR A 774 9.89 44.37 -20.97
CA THR A 774 11.06 45.17 -20.54
C THR A 774 12.34 44.36 -20.54
N LEU A 775 13.47 45.01 -20.25
CA LEU A 775 14.76 44.34 -20.04
C LEU A 775 15.58 45.13 -18.99
N LEU A 776 15.00 45.28 -17.79
CA LEU A 776 15.50 46.11 -16.71
C LEU A 776 16.72 45.48 -16.01
N GLY A 777 16.68 44.16 -15.83
CA GLY A 777 17.66 43.42 -15.03
C GLY A 777 17.53 43.65 -13.52
N GLY A 778 18.19 42.79 -12.74
CA GLY A 778 18.08 42.80 -11.28
C GLY A 778 16.69 42.39 -10.78
N PHE A 779 16.29 42.93 -9.63
CA PHE A 779 15.07 42.53 -8.91
C PHE A 779 14.14 43.70 -8.61
N HIS A 780 12.84 43.42 -8.54
CA HIS A 780 11.81 44.32 -8.05
C HIS A 780 12.01 44.58 -6.53
N PRO A 781 12.21 45.83 -6.07
CA PRO A 781 12.70 46.12 -4.71
C PRO A 781 11.86 45.55 -3.56
N GLN A 782 10.54 45.57 -3.65
CA GLN A 782 9.66 45.01 -2.60
C GLN A 782 9.70 43.48 -2.54
N THR A 783 9.51 42.81 -3.68
CA THR A 783 9.29 41.35 -3.76
C THR A 783 10.60 40.55 -3.81
N GLN A 784 11.75 41.21 -4.03
CA GLN A 784 13.08 40.60 -4.19
C GLN A 784 13.09 39.47 -5.25
N SER A 785 12.37 39.71 -6.35
CA SER A 785 12.22 38.77 -7.46
C SER A 785 12.37 39.44 -8.83
N LEU A 786 12.57 38.65 -9.88
CA LEU A 786 12.64 39.13 -11.27
C LEU A 786 11.36 39.87 -11.69
N TRP A 787 11.50 40.91 -12.52
CA TRP A 787 10.36 41.69 -13.02
C TRP A 787 9.45 40.86 -13.94
N LEU A 788 8.13 40.88 -13.72
CA LEU A 788 7.18 40.13 -14.56
C LEU A 788 7.23 40.54 -16.04
N THR A 789 7.53 41.80 -16.33
CA THR A 789 7.70 42.36 -17.68
C THR A 789 9.01 41.90 -18.35
N ASP A 790 10.07 41.61 -17.58
CA ASP A 790 11.29 40.96 -18.08
C ASP A 790 11.03 39.46 -18.32
N ILE A 791 10.28 38.78 -17.43
CA ILE A 791 9.89 37.37 -17.59
C ILE A 791 8.98 37.19 -18.83
N ALA A 792 8.03 38.10 -19.07
CA ALA A 792 7.18 38.08 -20.25
C ALA A 792 7.99 38.25 -21.54
N HIS A 793 8.94 39.19 -21.55
CA HIS A 793 9.82 39.43 -22.70
C HIS A 793 10.77 38.24 -22.94
N HIS A 794 11.29 37.61 -21.89
CA HIS A 794 12.06 36.36 -22.01
C HIS A 794 11.26 35.26 -22.72
N HIS A 795 10.03 35.00 -22.28
CA HIS A 795 9.17 33.98 -22.88
C HIS A 795 8.80 34.28 -24.34
N LEU A 796 8.62 35.56 -24.69
CA LEU A 796 8.40 35.99 -26.07
C LEU A 796 9.63 35.74 -26.95
N ALA A 797 10.82 36.09 -26.45
CA ALA A 797 12.07 35.91 -27.18
C ALA A 797 12.38 34.42 -27.43
N ILE A 798 12.28 33.56 -26.41
CA ILE A 798 12.51 32.12 -26.59
C ILE A 798 11.40 31.46 -27.43
N ALA A 799 10.16 31.96 -27.37
CA ALA A 799 9.08 31.45 -28.24
C ALA A 799 9.42 31.64 -29.72
N LEU A 800 9.91 32.83 -30.10
CA LEU A 800 10.35 33.09 -31.48
C LEU A 800 11.53 32.21 -31.90
N ILE A 801 12.52 32.01 -31.00
CA ILE A 801 13.66 31.11 -31.24
C ILE A 801 13.18 29.66 -31.49
N PHE A 802 12.30 29.14 -30.63
CA PHE A 802 11.78 27.78 -30.74
C PHE A 802 10.84 27.58 -31.95
N LEU A 803 10.03 28.59 -32.29
CA LEU A 803 9.23 28.59 -33.52
C LEU A 803 10.11 28.51 -34.77
N ILE A 804 11.21 29.27 -34.84
CA ILE A 804 12.17 29.21 -35.95
C ILE A 804 12.89 27.85 -35.96
N ALA A 805 13.41 27.39 -34.82
CA ALA A 805 14.13 26.12 -34.71
C ALA A 805 13.27 24.91 -35.10
N GLY A 806 11.97 24.93 -34.78
CA GLY A 806 11.01 23.89 -35.16
C GLY A 806 10.61 23.86 -36.64
N HIS A 807 11.25 24.67 -37.50
CA HIS A 807 11.15 24.57 -38.97
C HIS A 807 12.47 24.09 -39.62
N MET A 808 13.47 23.68 -38.84
CA MET A 808 14.79 23.29 -39.35
C MET A 808 14.81 21.91 -40.05
N TYR A 809 14.08 20.93 -39.52
CA TYR A 809 14.19 19.54 -39.97
C TYR A 809 13.21 19.19 -41.09
N ARG A 810 13.59 18.24 -41.96
CA ARG A 810 12.81 17.87 -43.15
C ARG A 810 11.58 17.07 -42.76
N THR A 811 10.44 17.41 -43.34
CA THR A 811 9.16 16.71 -43.17
C THR A 811 8.53 16.42 -44.53
N ASN A 812 7.28 15.95 -44.56
CA ASN A 812 6.53 15.64 -45.78
C ASN A 812 6.39 16.82 -46.76
N PHE A 813 6.68 18.06 -46.33
CA PHE A 813 6.76 19.25 -47.18
C PHE A 813 8.05 19.35 -48.01
N GLY A 814 8.98 18.39 -47.89
CA GLY A 814 10.19 18.26 -48.74
C GLY A 814 11.34 19.22 -48.44
N ILE A 815 11.07 20.34 -47.76
CA ILE A 815 12.06 21.34 -47.36
C ILE A 815 12.58 21.04 -45.94
N GLY A 816 13.86 21.33 -45.69
CA GLY A 816 14.53 21.16 -44.39
C GLY A 816 15.71 20.17 -44.43
N HIS A 817 16.38 20.00 -43.29
CA HIS A 817 17.52 19.08 -43.11
C HIS A 817 17.08 17.69 -42.62
N SER A 818 17.64 16.60 -43.17
CA SER A 818 17.62 15.32 -42.44
C SER A 818 18.80 15.28 -41.47
N ILE A 819 18.57 14.73 -40.29
CA ILE A 819 19.59 14.57 -39.25
C ILE A 819 20.57 13.47 -39.63
N LYS A 820 20.12 12.47 -40.41
CA LYS A 820 21.00 11.42 -40.95
C LYS A 820 22.04 11.99 -41.92
N ASP A 821 21.59 12.75 -42.93
CA ASP A 821 22.46 13.44 -43.90
C ASP A 821 23.53 14.30 -43.18
N LEU A 822 23.11 15.04 -42.14
CA LEU A 822 24.00 15.91 -41.35
C LEU A 822 25.05 15.11 -40.56
N LEU A 823 24.67 14.02 -39.90
CA LEU A 823 25.61 13.20 -39.11
C LEU A 823 26.56 12.40 -40.00
N GLU A 824 26.11 11.89 -41.15
CA GLU A 824 27.00 11.17 -42.08
C GLU A 824 28.00 12.08 -42.80
N ALA A 825 27.65 13.35 -43.02
CA ALA A 825 28.56 14.37 -43.54
C ALA A 825 29.53 14.94 -42.48
N HIS A 826 29.22 14.85 -41.18
CA HIS A 826 30.02 15.44 -40.11
C HIS A 826 31.25 14.58 -39.76
N ILE A 827 32.29 14.70 -40.59
CA ILE A 827 33.61 14.10 -40.37
C ILE A 827 34.57 15.17 -39.86
N PRO A 828 35.26 14.98 -38.72
CA PRO A 828 36.13 16.00 -38.15
C PRO A 828 37.40 16.20 -39.00
N PRO A 829 37.78 17.45 -39.33
CA PRO A 829 38.77 17.76 -40.37
C PRO A 829 40.20 17.29 -40.04
N GLY A 830 40.49 16.96 -38.78
CA GLY A 830 41.78 16.42 -38.35
C GLY A 830 41.91 14.89 -38.42
N GLY A 831 40.86 14.14 -38.78
CA GLY A 831 40.86 12.68 -38.93
C GLY A 831 41.05 11.84 -37.65
N ARG A 832 41.43 12.46 -36.52
CA ARG A 832 41.80 11.79 -35.24
C ARG A 832 40.66 11.06 -34.52
N LEU A 833 39.43 11.08 -35.05
CA LEU A 833 38.23 10.48 -34.45
C LEU A 833 37.55 9.47 -35.41
N GLY A 834 38.34 8.84 -36.28
CA GLY A 834 37.88 7.80 -37.21
C GLY A 834 36.82 8.29 -38.20
N ARG A 835 35.78 7.47 -38.45
CA ARG A 835 34.64 7.75 -39.34
C ARG A 835 33.69 8.85 -38.85
N GLY A 836 33.98 9.51 -37.72
CA GLY A 836 33.17 10.60 -37.17
C GLY A 836 31.81 10.12 -36.67
N HIS A 837 30.73 10.80 -37.07
CA HIS A 837 29.36 10.52 -36.60
C HIS A 837 28.58 9.50 -37.46
N LYS A 838 29.23 8.80 -38.39
CA LYS A 838 28.58 7.79 -39.25
C LYS A 838 27.97 6.65 -38.45
N GLY A 839 26.77 6.22 -38.86
CA GLY A 839 25.96 5.20 -38.17
C GLY A 839 25.22 5.68 -36.92
N LEU A 840 25.54 6.86 -36.36
CA LEU A 840 24.95 7.31 -35.10
C LEU A 840 23.45 7.61 -35.19
N TYR A 841 22.93 8.14 -36.30
CA TYR A 841 21.48 8.40 -36.43
C TYR A 841 20.67 7.11 -36.18
N ASP A 842 21.05 6.02 -36.84
CA ASP A 842 20.36 4.74 -36.69
C ASP A 842 20.63 4.11 -35.30
N THR A 843 21.83 4.28 -34.74
CA THR A 843 22.15 3.80 -33.37
C THR A 843 21.28 4.51 -32.31
N ILE A 844 21.10 5.83 -32.44
CA ILE A 844 20.30 6.65 -31.53
C ILE A 844 18.80 6.39 -31.73
N ASN A 845 18.32 6.43 -32.97
CA ASN A 845 16.87 6.42 -33.26
C ASN A 845 16.23 5.04 -33.04
N ASN A 846 16.99 3.95 -33.12
CA ASN A 846 16.50 2.59 -32.82
C ASN A 846 16.59 2.21 -31.34
N SER A 847 17.54 2.75 -30.57
CA SER A 847 17.66 2.45 -29.13
C SER A 847 16.78 3.37 -28.28
N VAL A 848 15.82 2.79 -27.56
CA VAL A 848 15.06 3.52 -26.52
C VAL A 848 15.93 3.84 -25.32
N HIS A 849 16.90 2.99 -24.97
CA HIS A 849 17.81 3.21 -23.85
C HIS A 849 18.83 4.32 -24.11
N PHE A 850 19.34 4.49 -25.33
CA PHE A 850 20.20 5.63 -25.69
C PHE A 850 19.40 6.94 -25.69
N GLN A 851 18.17 6.92 -26.23
CA GLN A 851 17.26 8.08 -26.17
C GLN A 851 16.93 8.48 -24.73
N LEU A 852 16.61 7.51 -23.86
CA LEU A 852 16.34 7.75 -22.44
C LEU A 852 17.60 8.23 -21.70
N GLY A 853 18.77 7.66 -21.97
CA GLY A 853 20.04 8.10 -21.42
C GLY A 853 20.37 9.55 -21.77
N LEU A 854 20.23 9.96 -23.03
CA LEU A 854 20.40 11.36 -23.45
C LEU A 854 19.33 12.29 -22.86
N ALA A 855 18.08 11.86 -22.81
CA ALA A 855 16.98 12.66 -22.26
C ALA A 855 17.17 12.91 -20.77
N LEU A 856 17.55 11.87 -20.00
CA LEU A 856 17.87 11.99 -18.58
C LEU A 856 19.13 12.84 -18.36
N ALA A 857 20.22 12.65 -19.13
CA ALA A 857 21.42 13.48 -18.99
C ALA A 857 21.11 14.97 -19.22
N SER A 858 20.32 15.27 -20.26
CA SER A 858 19.87 16.64 -20.56
C SER A 858 18.97 17.20 -19.46
N LEU A 859 18.02 16.39 -18.98
CA LEU A 859 17.08 16.77 -17.93
C LEU A 859 17.77 17.01 -16.59
N GLY A 860 18.70 16.15 -16.18
CA GLY A 860 19.44 16.27 -14.91
C GLY A 860 20.29 17.53 -14.86
N VAL A 861 20.95 17.88 -15.97
CA VAL A 861 21.68 19.15 -16.11
C VAL A 861 20.74 20.35 -15.94
N ILE A 862 19.58 20.39 -16.62
CA ILE A 862 18.66 21.52 -16.46
C ILE A 862 17.94 21.54 -15.11
N THR A 863 17.70 20.39 -14.46
CA THR A 863 17.14 20.35 -13.10
C THR A 863 18.12 20.90 -12.07
N SER A 864 19.43 20.61 -12.20
CA SER A 864 20.45 21.25 -11.36
C SER A 864 20.56 22.74 -11.69
N LEU A 865 20.51 23.14 -12.97
CA LEU A 865 20.50 24.55 -13.38
C LEU A 865 19.30 25.32 -12.80
N VAL A 866 18.11 24.71 -12.78
CA VAL A 866 16.91 25.24 -12.11
C VAL A 866 17.17 25.46 -10.63
N ALA A 867 17.79 24.50 -9.92
CA ALA A 867 18.16 24.69 -8.52
C ALA A 867 19.11 25.90 -8.33
N GLN A 868 20.19 25.96 -9.10
CA GLN A 868 21.19 27.04 -8.99
C GLN A 868 20.61 28.42 -9.35
N HIS A 869 19.74 28.49 -10.36
CA HIS A 869 19.13 29.76 -10.79
C HIS A 869 17.98 30.19 -9.86
N MET A 870 17.13 29.29 -9.36
CA MET A 870 15.98 29.68 -8.53
C MET A 870 16.37 30.32 -7.19
N TYR A 871 17.52 29.97 -6.62
CA TYR A 871 17.98 30.62 -5.38
C TYR A 871 18.70 31.95 -5.63
N SER A 872 19.44 32.06 -6.73
CA SER A 872 20.29 33.24 -7.05
C SER A 872 19.59 34.30 -7.90
N LEU A 873 18.54 33.91 -8.65
CA LEU A 873 17.67 34.76 -9.47
C LEU A 873 16.19 34.40 -9.19
N PRO A 874 15.63 34.82 -8.04
CA PRO A 874 14.29 34.40 -7.62
C PRO A 874 13.20 34.84 -8.60
N ALA A 875 12.49 33.89 -9.20
CA ALA A 875 11.46 34.17 -10.23
C ALA A 875 10.05 34.42 -9.66
N TYR A 876 9.83 34.20 -8.37
CA TYR A 876 8.53 34.31 -7.71
C TYR A 876 8.56 35.39 -6.63
N ALA A 877 7.49 36.18 -6.52
CA ALA A 877 7.41 37.27 -5.55
C ALA A 877 7.54 36.74 -4.10
N PHE A 878 8.32 37.45 -3.28
CA PHE A 878 8.56 37.18 -1.86
C PHE A 878 9.27 35.84 -1.52
N ILE A 879 9.57 34.96 -2.50
CA ILE A 879 10.18 33.65 -2.24
C ILE A 879 11.61 33.75 -1.66
N ALA A 880 12.32 34.86 -1.91
CA ALA A 880 13.62 35.15 -1.31
C ALA A 880 13.55 35.47 0.20
N GLN A 881 12.34 35.64 0.74
CA GLN A 881 12.06 35.93 2.16
C GLN A 881 11.46 34.71 2.88
N ASP A 882 10.94 33.71 2.14
CA ASP A 882 10.64 32.37 2.70
C ASP A 882 11.86 31.45 2.57
N PHE A 883 12.75 31.58 3.56
CA PHE A 883 13.98 30.81 3.69
C PHE A 883 13.75 29.28 3.72
N THR A 884 12.61 28.82 4.25
CA THR A 884 12.32 27.39 4.37
C THR A 884 11.90 26.80 3.03
N THR A 885 11.00 27.49 2.32
CA THR A 885 10.61 27.09 0.95
C THR A 885 11.79 27.19 -0.02
N GLN A 886 12.63 28.22 0.08
CA GLN A 886 13.83 28.35 -0.75
C GLN A 886 14.82 27.19 -0.52
N ALA A 887 15.07 26.81 0.74
CA ALA A 887 15.92 25.67 1.09
C ALA A 887 15.36 24.32 0.63
N ALA A 888 14.04 24.12 0.80
CA ALA A 888 13.36 22.91 0.34
C ALA A 888 13.45 22.78 -1.19
N LEU A 889 13.17 23.85 -1.93
CA LEU A 889 13.20 23.85 -3.40
C LEU A 889 14.60 23.59 -3.96
N TYR A 890 15.64 24.22 -3.41
CA TYR A 890 17.02 23.96 -3.83
C TYR A 890 17.39 22.49 -3.60
N THR A 891 17.16 21.98 -2.39
CA THR A 891 17.50 20.63 -1.98
C THR A 891 16.75 19.57 -2.82
N HIS A 892 15.45 19.76 -3.01
CA HIS A 892 14.59 18.89 -3.82
C HIS A 892 15.10 18.73 -5.25
N HIS A 893 15.36 19.84 -5.95
CA HIS A 893 15.83 19.79 -7.33
C HIS A 893 17.24 19.21 -7.46
N GLN A 894 18.15 19.45 -6.50
CA GLN A 894 19.49 18.85 -6.54
C GLN A 894 19.46 17.32 -6.34
N TYR A 895 18.63 16.78 -5.44
CA TYR A 895 18.47 15.33 -5.31
C TYR A 895 17.82 14.71 -6.54
N ILE A 896 16.78 15.33 -7.12
CA ILE A 896 16.17 14.86 -8.37
C ILE A 896 17.20 14.89 -9.52
N ALA A 897 17.99 15.95 -9.65
CA ALA A 897 19.07 16.03 -10.63
C ALA A 897 20.08 14.88 -10.45
N GLY A 898 20.47 14.57 -9.21
CA GLY A 898 21.35 13.43 -8.88
C GLY A 898 20.80 12.08 -9.35
N PHE A 899 19.54 11.76 -9.01
CA PHE A 899 18.88 10.51 -9.44
C PHE A 899 18.68 10.43 -10.96
N ILE A 900 18.33 11.54 -11.61
CA ILE A 900 18.18 11.60 -13.07
C ILE A 900 19.54 11.38 -13.75
N MET A 901 20.62 11.97 -13.22
CA MET A 901 21.97 11.78 -13.77
C MET A 901 22.49 10.35 -13.58
N THR A 902 22.27 9.68 -12.44
CA THR A 902 22.66 8.26 -12.29
C THR A 902 21.85 7.36 -13.22
N GLY A 903 20.55 7.61 -13.36
CA GLY A 903 19.68 6.91 -14.32
C GLY A 903 20.11 7.08 -15.78
N ALA A 904 20.63 8.26 -16.16
CA ALA A 904 21.15 8.52 -17.50
C ALA A 904 22.31 7.56 -17.88
N PHE A 905 23.28 7.41 -16.97
CA PHE A 905 24.41 6.49 -17.17
C PHE A 905 24.00 5.02 -17.04
N ALA A 906 23.01 4.70 -16.19
CA ALA A 906 22.44 3.35 -16.10
C ALA A 906 21.85 2.89 -17.45
N HIS A 907 21.00 3.72 -18.08
CA HIS A 907 20.48 3.41 -19.42
C HIS A 907 21.55 3.46 -20.51
N GLY A 908 22.59 4.28 -20.37
CA GLY A 908 23.79 4.19 -21.21
C GLY A 908 24.51 2.84 -21.11
N ALA A 909 24.61 2.27 -19.91
CA ALA A 909 25.18 0.93 -19.69
C ALA A 909 24.27 -0.19 -20.24
N ILE A 910 22.95 -0.07 -20.07
CA ILE A 910 21.99 -1.03 -20.65
C ILE A 910 22.05 -1.01 -22.19
N PHE A 911 22.10 0.17 -22.81
CA PHE A 911 22.35 0.34 -24.24
C PHE A 911 23.64 -0.38 -24.68
N PHE A 912 24.74 -0.23 -23.94
CA PHE A 912 26.00 -0.90 -24.28
C PHE A 912 25.89 -2.43 -24.19
N ILE A 913 24.95 -2.99 -23.44
CA ILE A 913 24.71 -4.43 -23.37
C ILE A 913 23.74 -4.88 -24.48
N ARG A 914 22.50 -4.37 -24.46
CA ARG A 914 21.39 -4.83 -25.31
C ARG A 914 21.52 -4.36 -26.77
N ASP A 915 21.79 -3.09 -26.99
CA ASP A 915 21.53 -2.42 -28.28
C ASP A 915 22.80 -2.15 -29.10
N TYR A 916 23.96 -2.03 -28.45
CA TYR A 916 25.19 -1.62 -29.12
C TYR A 916 25.72 -2.69 -30.09
N ASN A 917 25.55 -2.40 -31.39
CA ASN A 917 26.11 -3.17 -32.51
C ASN A 917 27.51 -2.62 -32.91
N PRO A 918 28.60 -3.39 -32.70
CA PRO A 918 29.95 -2.97 -33.06
C PRO A 918 30.19 -2.83 -34.57
N ALA A 919 29.53 -3.63 -35.42
CA ALA A 919 29.74 -3.59 -36.87
C ALA A 919 29.14 -2.31 -37.49
N GLN A 920 27.97 -1.89 -37.01
CA GLN A 920 27.33 -0.63 -37.41
C GLN A 920 28.13 0.60 -36.93
N ASN A 921 28.79 0.50 -35.77
CA ASN A 921 29.52 1.61 -35.14
C ASN A 921 31.04 1.56 -35.36
N GLU A 922 31.56 0.60 -36.13
CA GLU A 922 32.99 0.40 -36.41
C GLU A 922 33.71 1.73 -36.73
N ASP A 923 34.86 1.97 -36.10
CA ASP A 923 35.70 3.18 -36.26
C ASP A 923 34.94 4.54 -36.14
N ASN A 924 33.70 4.58 -35.65
CA ASN A 924 33.02 5.85 -35.33
C ASN A 924 33.40 6.32 -33.91
N VAL A 925 32.99 7.53 -33.53
CA VAL A 925 33.33 8.11 -32.21
C VAL A 925 32.96 7.22 -31.02
N LEU A 926 31.90 6.41 -31.13
CA LEU A 926 31.40 5.54 -30.06
C LEU A 926 32.23 4.26 -29.93
N ALA A 927 32.59 3.63 -31.06
CA ALA A 927 33.55 2.52 -31.04
C ALA A 927 34.93 3.00 -30.58
N ARG A 928 35.39 4.16 -31.06
CA ARG A 928 36.66 4.75 -30.64
C ARG A 928 36.74 4.99 -29.14
N MET A 929 35.66 5.43 -28.48
CA MET A 929 35.62 5.56 -27.02
C MET A 929 35.85 4.23 -26.29
N LEU A 930 35.37 3.12 -26.84
CA LEU A 930 35.60 1.77 -26.28
C LEU A 930 37.04 1.30 -26.51
N ASP A 931 37.66 1.63 -27.65
CA ASP A 931 39.07 1.28 -27.96
C ASP A 931 40.09 1.83 -26.94
N HIS A 932 39.75 2.92 -26.23
CA HIS A 932 40.63 3.56 -25.24
C HIS A 932 39.99 3.76 -23.86
N LYS A 933 39.02 2.90 -23.50
CA LYS A 933 38.29 3.00 -22.22
C LYS A 933 39.21 3.01 -21.00
N GLU A 934 40.29 2.23 -21.01
CA GLU A 934 41.26 2.17 -19.90
C GLU A 934 41.96 3.52 -19.67
N ALA A 935 42.19 4.31 -20.72
CA ALA A 935 42.72 5.66 -20.58
C ALA A 935 41.71 6.59 -19.90
N ILE A 936 40.43 6.54 -20.28
CA ILE A 936 39.36 7.35 -19.67
C ILE A 936 39.21 7.01 -18.18
N ILE A 937 39.11 5.71 -17.87
CA ILE A 937 38.92 5.21 -16.50
C ILE A 937 40.13 5.55 -15.61
N SER A 938 41.36 5.39 -16.12
CA SER A 938 42.57 5.72 -15.34
C SER A 938 42.73 7.22 -15.07
N HIS A 939 42.38 8.10 -16.01
CA HIS A 939 42.43 9.56 -15.78
C HIS A 939 41.36 10.02 -14.78
N LEU A 940 40.14 9.48 -14.85
CA LEU A 940 39.10 9.72 -13.85
C LEU A 940 39.51 9.19 -12.46
N SER A 941 40.13 8.00 -12.39
CA SER A 941 40.67 7.44 -11.15
C SER A 941 41.79 8.31 -10.56
N TRP A 942 42.70 8.82 -11.38
CA TRP A 942 43.74 9.75 -10.94
C TRP A 942 43.14 11.05 -10.42
N ALA A 943 42.14 11.63 -11.11
CA ALA A 943 41.48 12.87 -10.69
C ALA A 943 40.76 12.69 -9.33
N SER A 944 40.02 11.60 -9.14
CA SER A 944 39.40 11.25 -7.86
C SER A 944 40.42 11.08 -6.73
N LEU A 945 41.52 10.35 -6.96
CA LEU A 945 42.56 10.17 -5.95
C LEU A 945 43.27 11.49 -5.62
N PHE A 946 43.60 12.29 -6.64
CA PHE A 946 44.24 13.59 -6.48
C PHE A 946 43.36 14.55 -5.65
N LEU A 947 42.09 14.71 -6.02
CA LEU A 947 41.15 15.55 -5.27
C LEU A 947 40.93 15.00 -3.85
N GLY A 948 40.86 13.68 -3.69
CA GLY A 948 40.66 13.01 -2.41
C GLY A 948 41.77 13.29 -1.41
N PHE A 949 43.02 12.97 -1.77
CA PHE A 949 44.17 13.17 -0.89
C PHE A 949 44.37 14.63 -0.49
N HIS A 950 44.26 15.57 -1.44
CA HIS A 950 44.51 16.99 -1.15
C HIS A 950 43.36 17.64 -0.37
N THR A 951 42.10 17.38 -0.73
CA THR A 951 40.95 18.01 -0.05
C THR A 951 40.83 17.51 1.39
N LEU A 952 40.88 16.19 1.60
CA LEU A 952 40.83 15.61 2.94
C LEU A 952 42.08 15.96 3.75
N GLY A 953 43.26 15.97 3.12
CA GLY A 953 44.52 16.35 3.77
C GLY A 953 44.51 17.79 4.29
N LEU A 954 43.97 18.74 3.51
CA LEU A 954 43.81 20.14 3.94
C LEU A 954 42.80 20.29 5.07
N TYR A 955 41.64 19.62 4.99
CA TYR A 955 40.67 19.60 6.08
C TYR A 955 41.27 19.06 7.39
N VAL A 956 41.91 17.89 7.34
CA VAL A 956 42.55 17.26 8.52
C VAL A 956 43.69 18.12 9.07
N HIS A 957 44.50 18.76 8.22
CA HIS A 957 45.50 19.73 8.66
C HIS A 957 44.85 20.89 9.42
N ASN A 958 43.77 21.47 8.89
CA ASN A 958 43.09 22.61 9.50
C ASN A 958 42.43 22.25 10.85
N ASP A 959 41.80 21.07 10.95
CA ASP A 959 41.29 20.54 12.23
C ASP A 959 42.40 20.36 13.28
N VAL A 960 43.57 19.82 12.89
CA VAL A 960 44.70 19.61 13.80
C VAL A 960 45.33 20.95 14.23
N MET A 961 45.48 21.92 13.33
CA MET A 961 45.98 23.25 13.67
C MET A 961 45.04 24.01 14.61
N LEU A 962 43.72 23.85 14.45
CA LEU A 962 42.73 24.39 15.38
C LEU A 962 42.76 23.67 16.74
N ALA A 963 42.85 22.34 16.75
CA ALA A 963 42.89 21.54 17.98
C ALA A 963 44.11 21.85 18.86
N PHE A 964 45.23 22.28 18.25
CA PHE A 964 46.40 22.79 18.97
C PHE A 964 46.35 24.28 19.31
N GLY A 965 45.22 24.96 19.06
CA GLY A 965 45.03 26.38 19.39
C GLY A 965 45.82 27.34 18.52
N THR A 966 46.24 26.92 17.32
CA THR A 966 47.02 27.72 16.36
C THR A 966 46.29 27.86 15.02
N PRO A 967 45.10 28.52 14.98
CA PRO A 967 44.31 28.67 13.76
C PRO A 967 45.03 29.47 12.67
N GLU A 968 46.01 30.30 13.02
CA GLU A 968 46.85 31.05 12.08
C GLU A 968 47.77 30.18 11.21
N LYS A 969 47.85 28.87 11.50
CA LYS A 969 48.61 27.87 10.72
C LYS A 969 47.73 27.00 9.82
N GLN A 970 46.42 27.26 9.77
CA GLN A 970 45.54 26.65 8.77
C GLN A 970 46.00 27.03 7.36
N ILE A 971 45.84 26.12 6.40
CA ILE A 971 46.11 26.39 4.99
C ILE A 971 44.81 26.92 4.37
N LEU A 972 44.75 28.25 4.26
CA LEU A 972 43.61 29.00 3.73
C LEU A 972 43.93 29.41 2.28
N ILE A 973 43.17 28.88 1.32
CA ILE A 973 43.38 29.11 -0.12
C ILE A 973 42.19 29.89 -0.67
N GLU A 974 42.44 31.09 -1.18
CA GLU A 974 41.39 31.93 -1.78
C GLU A 974 40.93 31.38 -3.15
N PRO A 975 39.62 31.32 -3.43
CA PRO A 975 39.07 30.88 -4.72
C PRO A 975 39.18 31.98 -5.80
N ILE A 976 40.40 32.47 -6.05
CA ILE A 976 40.73 33.61 -6.92
C ILE A 976 40.04 33.53 -8.29
N PHE A 977 40.02 32.37 -8.93
CA PHE A 977 39.36 32.19 -10.25
C PHE A 977 37.85 32.46 -10.20
N ALA A 978 37.18 32.04 -9.12
CA ALA A 978 35.74 32.27 -8.96
C ALA A 978 35.45 33.71 -8.50
N GLN A 979 36.32 34.32 -7.68
CA GLN A 979 36.24 35.74 -7.30
C GLN A 979 36.44 36.65 -8.54
N TRP A 980 37.34 36.26 -9.44
CA TRP A 980 37.52 36.89 -10.75
C TRP A 980 36.26 36.77 -11.62
N ILE A 981 35.60 35.61 -11.66
CA ILE A 981 34.29 35.46 -12.35
C ILE A 981 33.23 36.39 -11.75
N GLN A 982 33.12 36.49 -10.42
CA GLN A 982 32.18 37.43 -9.79
C GLN A 982 32.48 38.89 -10.18
N SER A 983 33.76 39.27 -10.27
CA SER A 983 34.12 40.62 -10.69
C SER A 983 33.93 40.86 -12.19
N ALA A 984 34.19 39.86 -13.03
CA ALA A 984 33.85 39.90 -14.46
C ALA A 984 32.35 40.11 -14.72
N HIS A 985 31.50 39.65 -13.79
CA HIS A 985 30.05 39.90 -13.77
C HIS A 985 29.64 41.22 -13.10
N GLY A 986 30.58 42.08 -12.68
CA GLY A 986 30.27 43.42 -12.18
C GLY A 986 30.37 43.61 -10.66
N LYS A 987 30.81 42.58 -9.92
CA LYS A 987 31.00 42.71 -8.47
C LYS A 987 32.31 43.42 -8.15
N THR A 988 32.22 44.56 -7.47
CA THR A 988 33.37 45.45 -7.23
C THR A 988 34.18 45.10 -5.97
N SER A 989 33.60 44.34 -5.04
CA SER A 989 34.18 44.03 -3.72
C SER A 989 35.56 43.36 -3.72
N TYR A 990 35.98 42.78 -4.85
CA TYR A 990 37.26 42.10 -5.00
C TYR A 990 38.36 42.92 -5.69
N GLY A 991 38.03 44.10 -6.25
CA GLY A 991 39.03 45.02 -6.81
C GLY A 991 39.74 44.57 -8.10
N PHE A 992 39.26 43.55 -8.83
CA PHE A 992 39.91 43.05 -10.05
C PHE A 992 39.78 43.96 -11.30
N ASP A 993 38.87 44.94 -11.29
CA ASP A 993 38.62 45.92 -12.38
C ASP A 993 38.59 45.31 -13.79
N VAL A 994 37.64 44.40 -14.04
CA VAL A 994 37.61 43.54 -15.23
C VAL A 994 36.21 43.39 -15.81
N LEU A 995 36.09 43.43 -17.14
CA LEU A 995 34.85 43.26 -17.93
C LEU A 995 33.69 44.16 -17.46
N LEU A 996 32.76 43.66 -16.63
CA LEU A 996 31.62 44.44 -16.14
C LEU A 996 31.88 45.17 -14.81
N SER A 997 32.95 44.87 -14.06
CA SER A 997 33.35 45.72 -12.92
C SER A 997 34.12 46.97 -13.36
N SER A 998 34.69 46.95 -14.57
CA SER A 998 35.37 48.12 -15.14
C SER A 998 34.42 49.04 -15.88
N THR A 999 34.22 50.24 -15.35
CA THR A 999 33.32 51.27 -15.91
C THR A 999 33.77 51.81 -17.28
N SER A 1000 35.01 51.51 -17.70
CA SER A 1000 35.56 51.84 -19.01
C SER A 1000 35.45 50.69 -20.03
N GLY A 1001 35.12 49.47 -19.58
CA GLY A 1001 35.18 48.26 -20.40
C GLY A 1001 34.20 48.25 -21.58
N PRO A 1002 34.54 47.61 -22.72
CA PRO A 1002 33.62 47.46 -23.85
C PRO A 1002 32.31 46.73 -23.47
N ALA A 1003 32.42 45.70 -22.62
CA ALA A 1003 31.27 44.96 -22.11
C ALA A 1003 30.33 45.82 -21.24
N PHE A 1004 30.91 46.66 -20.37
CA PHE A 1004 30.16 47.62 -19.56
C PHE A 1004 29.40 48.63 -20.44
N ASN A 1005 30.11 49.24 -21.39
CA ASN A 1005 29.53 50.24 -22.29
C ASN A 1005 28.40 49.69 -23.18
N ALA A 1006 28.47 48.42 -23.58
CA ALA A 1006 27.42 47.78 -24.39
C ALA A 1006 26.08 47.61 -23.64
N GLY A 1007 26.10 47.34 -22.33
CA GLY A 1007 24.89 47.12 -21.53
C GLY A 1007 24.37 48.33 -20.76
N ARG A 1008 25.17 49.40 -20.65
CA ARG A 1008 25.01 50.53 -19.71
C ARG A 1008 23.61 51.19 -19.68
N ASN A 1009 22.90 51.21 -20.80
CA ASN A 1009 21.61 51.90 -20.95
C ASN A 1009 20.41 50.94 -21.07
N ILE A 1010 20.60 49.65 -20.76
CA ILE A 1010 19.58 48.60 -20.91
C ILE A 1010 19.48 47.80 -19.60
N TRP A 1011 19.99 46.56 -19.54
CA TRP A 1011 19.86 45.68 -18.37
C TRP A 1011 20.94 45.88 -17.29
N LEU A 1012 22.06 46.51 -17.67
CA LEU A 1012 23.26 46.52 -16.82
C LEU A 1012 23.08 47.34 -15.52
N PRO A 1013 22.37 48.48 -15.47
CA PRO A 1013 22.16 49.21 -14.21
C PRO A 1013 21.41 48.39 -13.15
N GLY A 1014 20.34 47.69 -13.55
CA GLY A 1014 19.57 46.83 -12.64
C GLY A 1014 20.41 45.63 -12.17
N TRP A 1015 21.16 45.02 -13.07
CA TRP A 1015 22.10 43.94 -12.76
C TRP A 1015 23.21 44.38 -11.79
N LEU A 1016 23.88 45.51 -12.04
CA LEU A 1016 24.97 46.01 -11.21
C LEU A 1016 24.51 46.41 -9.80
N ASN A 1017 23.27 46.90 -9.68
CA ASN A 1017 22.63 47.14 -8.39
C ASN A 1017 22.44 45.82 -7.62
N ALA A 1018 21.84 44.81 -8.27
CA ALA A 1018 21.58 43.51 -7.64
C ALA A 1018 22.85 42.75 -7.22
N VAL A 1019 23.89 42.70 -8.07
CA VAL A 1019 25.12 41.91 -7.83
C VAL A 1019 26.08 42.53 -6.80
N ASN A 1020 25.85 43.80 -6.40
CA ASN A 1020 26.63 44.48 -5.36
C ASN A 1020 25.82 44.72 -4.07
N GLU A 1021 24.54 44.33 -4.03
CA GLU A 1021 23.69 44.40 -2.83
C GLU A 1021 23.86 43.14 -1.98
N ASN A 1022 24.43 43.28 -0.78
CA ASN A 1022 24.78 42.15 0.11
C ASN A 1022 23.57 41.49 0.80
N ARG A 1023 22.35 41.96 0.53
CA ARG A 1023 21.09 41.44 1.10
C ARG A 1023 20.43 40.31 0.31
N ASN A 1024 20.98 39.92 -0.85
CA ASN A 1024 20.42 38.89 -1.71
C ASN A 1024 21.45 37.78 -2.04
N SER A 1025 21.02 36.72 -2.74
CA SER A 1025 21.85 35.54 -3.05
C SER A 1025 22.56 35.56 -4.42
N LEU A 1026 22.49 36.65 -5.19
CA LEU A 1026 23.13 36.78 -6.49
C LEU A 1026 24.65 36.94 -6.34
N PHE A 1027 25.41 35.91 -6.71
CA PHE A 1027 26.87 35.84 -6.54
C PHE A 1027 27.33 36.19 -5.10
N LEU A 1028 26.86 35.40 -4.12
CA LEU A 1028 27.33 35.48 -2.73
C LEU A 1028 28.86 35.50 -2.63
N THR A 1029 29.38 36.33 -1.72
CA THR A 1029 30.84 36.45 -1.46
C THR A 1029 31.43 35.11 -1.04
N ILE A 1030 32.53 34.71 -1.68
CA ILE A 1030 33.24 33.45 -1.49
C ILE A 1030 34.67 33.66 -0.97
N GLY A 1031 35.15 32.72 -0.15
CA GLY A 1031 36.50 32.68 0.44
C GLY A 1031 37.03 31.24 0.68
N PRO A 1032 37.97 31.02 1.61
CA PRO A 1032 38.69 29.74 1.74
C PRO A 1032 37.82 28.53 2.13
N GLY A 1033 36.77 28.74 2.92
CA GLY A 1033 35.79 27.70 3.23
C GLY A 1033 35.03 27.21 1.99
N ASP A 1034 34.65 28.15 1.10
CA ASP A 1034 34.04 27.82 -0.19
C ASP A 1034 35.01 27.05 -1.09
N PHE A 1035 36.29 27.44 -1.12
CA PHE A 1035 37.32 26.76 -1.92
C PHE A 1035 37.39 25.27 -1.57
N LEU A 1036 37.52 24.93 -0.29
CA LEU A 1036 37.69 23.55 0.15
C LEU A 1036 36.45 22.69 -0.15
N VAL A 1037 35.24 23.21 0.10
CA VAL A 1037 34.02 22.43 -0.14
C VAL A 1037 33.68 22.30 -1.63
N HIS A 1038 34.05 23.27 -2.49
CA HIS A 1038 33.96 23.07 -3.95
C HIS A 1038 34.91 21.97 -4.45
N HIS A 1039 36.07 21.77 -3.82
CA HIS A 1039 36.95 20.64 -4.14
C HIS A 1039 36.40 19.31 -3.61
N ALA A 1040 35.69 19.29 -2.48
CA ALA A 1040 34.95 18.11 -2.01
C ALA A 1040 33.78 17.76 -2.95
N ILE A 1041 33.02 18.75 -3.42
CA ILE A 1041 31.97 18.56 -4.44
C ILE A 1041 32.58 18.04 -5.74
N ALA A 1042 33.72 18.59 -6.19
CA ALA A 1042 34.45 18.10 -7.36
C ALA A 1042 34.91 16.64 -7.19
N LEU A 1043 35.45 16.27 -6.03
CA LEU A 1043 35.80 14.88 -5.68
C LEU A 1043 34.59 13.95 -5.80
N GLY A 1044 33.45 14.35 -5.23
CA GLY A 1044 32.21 13.58 -5.27
C GLY A 1044 31.71 13.37 -6.71
N LEU A 1045 31.68 14.44 -7.51
CA LEU A 1045 31.26 14.40 -8.92
C LEU A 1045 32.20 13.54 -9.78
N HIS A 1046 33.51 13.69 -9.66
CA HIS A 1046 34.48 12.88 -10.41
C HIS A 1046 34.40 11.40 -10.02
N THR A 1047 34.22 11.09 -8.73
CA THR A 1047 34.15 9.70 -8.25
C THR A 1047 32.83 9.03 -8.62
N THR A 1048 31.70 9.75 -8.54
CA THR A 1048 30.40 9.27 -9.05
C THR A 1048 30.51 9.00 -10.56
N THR A 1049 31.12 9.93 -11.31
CA THR A 1049 31.34 9.79 -12.76
C THR A 1049 32.25 8.61 -13.09
N LEU A 1050 33.36 8.42 -12.35
CA LEU A 1050 34.27 7.28 -12.50
C LEU A 1050 33.53 5.95 -12.39
N ILE A 1051 32.70 5.77 -11.35
CA ILE A 1051 31.98 4.52 -11.11
C ILE A 1051 30.96 4.26 -12.23
N LEU A 1052 30.17 5.27 -12.61
CA LEU A 1052 29.18 5.17 -13.68
C LEU A 1052 29.81 4.89 -15.06
N VAL A 1053 30.86 5.64 -15.41
CA VAL A 1053 31.58 5.50 -16.70
C VAL A 1053 32.31 4.16 -16.77
N LYS A 1054 33.01 3.74 -15.71
CA LYS A 1054 33.61 2.40 -15.64
C LYS A 1054 32.54 1.31 -15.75
N GLY A 1055 31.41 1.47 -15.07
CA GLY A 1055 30.27 0.56 -15.15
C GLY A 1055 29.77 0.36 -16.58
N ALA A 1056 29.57 1.45 -17.32
CA ALA A 1056 29.14 1.43 -18.71
C ALA A 1056 30.20 0.88 -19.68
N LEU A 1057 31.47 1.26 -19.54
CA LEU A 1057 32.56 0.84 -20.44
C LEU A 1057 33.03 -0.62 -20.21
N ASP A 1058 32.87 -1.15 -18.99
CA ASP A 1058 33.08 -2.57 -18.66
C ASP A 1058 31.77 -3.41 -18.70
N ALA A 1059 30.66 -2.83 -19.15
CA ALA A 1059 29.36 -3.50 -19.21
C ALA A 1059 29.35 -4.70 -20.17
N ARG A 1060 30.03 -4.59 -21.31
CA ARG A 1060 30.14 -5.68 -22.31
C ARG A 1060 31.14 -6.77 -21.93
N GLY A 1061 32.13 -6.44 -21.10
CA GLY A 1061 33.22 -7.34 -20.73
C GLY A 1061 34.43 -6.60 -20.14
N SER A 1062 35.13 -7.27 -19.23
CA SER A 1062 36.40 -6.84 -18.63
C SER A 1062 37.43 -7.98 -18.66
N LYS A 1063 38.66 -7.73 -18.20
CA LYS A 1063 39.69 -8.79 -18.12
C LYS A 1063 39.37 -9.90 -17.11
N LEU A 1064 38.45 -9.66 -16.17
CA LEU A 1064 38.01 -10.64 -15.16
C LEU A 1064 36.80 -11.47 -15.62
N MET A 1065 35.97 -10.90 -16.50
CA MET A 1065 34.78 -11.52 -17.09
C MET A 1065 34.59 -10.95 -18.52
N PRO A 1066 35.20 -11.54 -19.56
CA PRO A 1066 35.20 -10.98 -20.92
C PRO A 1066 33.85 -11.08 -21.65
N ASP A 1067 33.00 -11.99 -21.19
CA ASP A 1067 31.72 -12.44 -21.73
C ASP A 1067 30.50 -11.79 -21.04
N LYS A 1068 30.72 -10.79 -20.19
CA LYS A 1068 29.69 -10.14 -19.36
C LYS A 1068 28.40 -9.75 -20.08
N LYS A 1069 28.50 -9.27 -21.33
CA LYS A 1069 27.34 -8.93 -22.18
C LYS A 1069 26.27 -10.04 -22.23
N ASP A 1070 26.69 -11.31 -22.17
CA ASP A 1070 25.83 -12.49 -22.39
C ASP A 1070 24.99 -12.83 -21.15
N PHE A 1071 25.29 -12.19 -20.00
CA PHE A 1071 24.55 -12.32 -18.72
C PHE A 1071 23.56 -11.16 -18.47
N GLY A 1072 23.55 -10.14 -19.33
CA GLY A 1072 22.67 -8.97 -19.20
C GLY A 1072 23.15 -7.91 -18.20
N TYR A 1073 22.26 -6.98 -17.83
CA TYR A 1073 22.61 -5.78 -17.05
C TYR A 1073 22.77 -6.06 -15.54
N SER A 1074 21.93 -6.92 -14.98
CA SER A 1074 21.85 -7.22 -13.54
C SER A 1074 21.90 -8.73 -13.33
N PHE A 1075 22.96 -9.19 -12.68
CA PHE A 1075 23.19 -10.58 -12.28
C PHE A 1075 24.16 -10.57 -11.07
N PRO A 1076 24.15 -11.58 -10.16
CA PRO A 1076 24.83 -11.43 -8.87
C PRO A 1076 26.36 -11.46 -8.93
N CYS A 1077 26.92 -12.44 -9.66
CA CYS A 1077 28.35 -12.66 -9.84
C CYS A 1077 28.58 -13.69 -10.95
N ASP A 1078 29.85 -13.97 -11.28
CA ASP A 1078 30.28 -15.17 -12.00
C ASP A 1078 31.15 -16.06 -11.08
N GLY A 1079 30.60 -16.32 -9.89
CA GLY A 1079 31.13 -17.22 -8.86
C GLY A 1079 32.33 -16.69 -8.05
N PRO A 1080 32.75 -17.45 -7.01
CA PRO A 1080 33.92 -17.16 -6.19
C PRO A 1080 35.26 -17.46 -6.89
N GLY A 1081 35.22 -17.95 -8.13
CA GLY A 1081 36.42 -18.24 -8.93
C GLY A 1081 37.22 -16.99 -9.29
N ARG A 1082 38.46 -17.20 -9.80
CA ARG A 1082 39.37 -16.14 -10.31
C ARG A 1082 39.71 -15.03 -9.31
N GLY A 1083 39.46 -15.24 -8.01
CA GLY A 1083 39.69 -14.26 -6.94
C GLY A 1083 38.41 -13.64 -6.36
N GLY A 1084 37.23 -14.08 -6.81
CA GLY A 1084 35.93 -13.51 -6.45
C GLY A 1084 35.42 -12.55 -7.51
N THR A 1085 34.10 -12.57 -7.76
CA THR A 1085 33.44 -11.71 -8.75
C THR A 1085 32.14 -11.08 -8.25
N CYS A 1086 32.08 -10.78 -6.95
CA CYS A 1086 31.01 -9.96 -6.37
C CYS A 1086 31.02 -8.54 -6.99
N ASP A 1087 29.85 -7.90 -7.07
CA ASP A 1087 29.66 -6.54 -7.59
C ASP A 1087 30.26 -6.30 -9.00
N ILE A 1088 30.24 -7.32 -9.87
CA ILE A 1088 30.88 -7.29 -11.20
C ILE A 1088 29.97 -6.82 -12.34
N SER A 1089 28.64 -6.84 -12.17
CA SER A 1089 27.67 -6.46 -13.19
C SER A 1089 27.65 -4.93 -13.44
N ALA A 1090 26.89 -4.51 -14.45
CA ALA A 1090 26.72 -3.09 -14.73
C ALA A 1090 25.66 -2.43 -13.82
N TRP A 1091 24.72 -3.23 -13.27
CA TRP A 1091 23.79 -2.80 -12.23
C TRP A 1091 24.50 -2.51 -10.91
N ASP A 1092 25.48 -3.34 -10.52
CA ASP A 1092 26.24 -3.16 -9.27
C ASP A 1092 27.02 -1.84 -9.27
N ALA A 1093 27.57 -1.45 -10.43
CA ALA A 1093 28.19 -0.14 -10.61
C ALA A 1093 27.18 1.02 -10.47
N PHE A 1094 25.93 0.86 -10.91
CA PHE A 1094 24.88 1.84 -10.66
C PHE A 1094 24.52 1.91 -9.17
N TYR A 1095 24.35 0.76 -8.50
CA TYR A 1095 24.12 0.65 -7.05
C TYR A 1095 25.22 1.38 -6.25
N LEU A 1096 26.50 1.09 -6.51
CA LEU A 1096 27.65 1.76 -5.89
C LEU A 1096 27.69 3.26 -6.19
N ALA A 1097 27.28 3.69 -7.39
CA ALA A 1097 27.22 5.10 -7.76
C ALA A 1097 26.10 5.88 -7.04
N VAL A 1098 25.00 5.23 -6.64
CA VAL A 1098 23.92 5.89 -5.88
C VAL A 1098 24.42 6.35 -4.51
N PHE A 1099 25.28 5.58 -3.81
CA PHE A 1099 25.91 6.05 -2.56
C PHE A 1099 26.75 7.31 -2.77
N TRP A 1100 27.61 7.30 -3.81
CA TRP A 1100 28.46 8.45 -4.12
C TRP A 1100 27.66 9.67 -4.58
N MET A 1101 26.57 9.48 -5.32
CA MET A 1101 25.63 10.54 -5.66
C MET A 1101 24.98 11.13 -4.41
N LEU A 1102 24.40 10.31 -3.54
CA LEU A 1102 23.74 10.77 -2.31
C LEU A 1102 24.71 11.53 -1.39
N ASN A 1103 25.93 11.02 -1.22
CA ASN A 1103 26.99 11.71 -0.49
C ASN A 1103 27.38 13.05 -1.15
N THR A 1104 27.52 13.08 -2.47
CA THR A 1104 27.89 14.30 -3.22
C THR A 1104 26.80 15.37 -3.13
N ILE A 1105 25.53 15.01 -3.34
CA ILE A 1105 24.40 15.94 -3.17
C ILE A 1105 24.24 16.35 -1.70
N GLY A 1106 24.53 15.46 -0.75
CA GLY A 1106 24.66 15.78 0.67
C GLY A 1106 25.67 16.91 0.92
N TRP A 1107 26.88 16.80 0.39
CA TRP A 1107 27.89 17.87 0.49
C TRP A 1107 27.45 19.19 -0.18
N VAL A 1108 26.85 19.13 -1.38
CA VAL A 1108 26.31 20.32 -2.09
C VAL A 1108 25.23 21.02 -1.26
N THR A 1109 24.30 20.25 -0.70
CA THR A 1109 23.13 20.78 0.05
C THR A 1109 23.50 21.25 1.45
N PHE A 1110 24.41 20.56 2.14
CA PHE A 1110 24.96 21.02 3.42
C PHE A 1110 25.71 22.34 3.25
N TYR A 1111 26.55 22.46 2.22
CA TYR A 1111 27.24 23.70 1.89
C TYR A 1111 26.27 24.86 1.64
N TRP A 1112 25.33 24.66 0.71
CA TRP A 1112 24.35 25.67 0.35
C TRP A 1112 23.54 26.12 1.58
N HIS A 1113 23.10 25.17 2.41
CA HIS A 1113 22.24 25.44 3.57
C HIS A 1113 22.98 26.16 4.69
N TRP A 1114 24.20 25.77 5.06
CA TRP A 1114 24.96 26.48 6.10
C TRP A 1114 25.32 27.91 5.68
N LYS A 1115 25.70 28.08 4.40
CA LYS A 1115 26.01 29.40 3.84
C LYS A 1115 24.79 30.33 3.80
N HIS A 1116 23.60 29.81 3.53
CA HIS A 1116 22.37 30.61 3.59
C HIS A 1116 21.89 30.87 5.03
N ILE A 1117 21.97 29.89 5.94
CA ILE A 1117 21.66 30.11 7.37
C ILE A 1117 22.49 31.25 7.96
N THR A 1118 23.81 31.25 7.74
CA THR A 1118 24.70 32.28 8.28
C THR A 1118 24.46 33.66 7.65
N LEU A 1119 24.04 33.71 6.38
CA LEU A 1119 23.58 34.94 5.73
C LEU A 1119 22.26 35.45 6.35
N TRP A 1120 21.24 34.59 6.49
CA TRP A 1120 19.93 34.94 7.05
C TRP A 1120 20.00 35.33 8.53
N GLN A 1121 20.96 34.80 9.29
CA GLN A 1121 21.30 35.21 10.66
C GLN A 1121 22.13 36.51 10.73
N GLY A 1122 22.65 37.02 9.60
CA GLY A 1122 23.55 38.17 9.57
C GLY A 1122 24.97 37.90 10.11
N ASN A 1123 25.36 36.62 10.25
CA ASN A 1123 26.59 36.17 10.91
C ASN A 1123 27.49 35.36 9.95
N VAL A 1124 27.79 35.93 8.78
CA VAL A 1124 28.54 35.25 7.69
C VAL A 1124 29.97 34.87 8.11
N SER A 1125 30.56 35.55 9.09
CA SER A 1125 31.85 35.19 9.68
C SER A 1125 31.87 33.77 10.25
N GLN A 1126 30.75 33.28 10.83
CA GLN A 1126 30.69 31.90 11.34
C GLN A 1126 30.96 30.88 10.23
N PHE A 1127 30.39 31.06 9.03
CA PHE A 1127 30.70 30.18 7.89
C PHE A 1127 32.14 30.37 7.43
N ASN A 1128 32.58 31.62 7.24
CA ASN A 1128 33.91 31.92 6.70
C ASN A 1128 35.06 31.39 7.58
N GLU A 1129 34.88 31.41 8.91
CA GLU A 1129 35.87 30.99 9.90
C GLU A 1129 35.76 29.50 10.26
N SER A 1130 34.55 28.94 10.39
CA SER A 1130 34.38 27.54 10.83
C SER A 1130 34.32 26.51 9.70
N SER A 1131 34.05 26.89 8.44
CA SER A 1131 33.89 25.90 7.36
C SER A 1131 35.21 25.36 6.77
N THR A 1132 36.36 25.87 7.23
CA THR A 1132 37.71 25.46 6.77
C THR A 1132 38.21 24.16 7.42
N TYR A 1133 37.51 23.66 8.45
CA TYR A 1133 37.84 22.46 9.23
C TYR A 1133 36.56 21.67 9.58
N LEU A 1134 36.63 20.33 9.63
CA LEU A 1134 35.45 19.45 9.72
C LEU A 1134 34.74 19.53 11.08
N MET A 1135 35.45 19.83 12.17
CA MET A 1135 34.84 20.07 13.48
C MET A 1135 33.85 21.25 13.45
N GLY A 1136 34.02 22.22 12.56
CA GLY A 1136 33.08 23.33 12.38
C GLY A 1136 31.78 22.88 11.73
N TRP A 1137 31.86 22.07 10.67
CA TRP A 1137 30.69 21.42 10.06
C TRP A 1137 29.94 20.52 11.05
N LEU A 1138 30.65 19.83 11.95
CA LEU A 1138 30.03 19.00 12.99
C LEU A 1138 29.37 19.85 14.09
N ARG A 1139 30.07 20.84 14.64
CA ARG A 1139 29.65 21.63 15.80
C ARG A 1139 28.68 22.77 15.44
N ASP A 1140 29.09 23.62 14.50
CA ASP A 1140 28.43 24.90 14.22
C ASP A 1140 27.35 24.79 13.14
N TYR A 1141 27.42 23.75 12.31
CA TYR A 1141 26.33 23.39 11.39
C TYR A 1141 25.44 22.28 11.97
N LEU A 1142 25.91 21.02 12.00
CA LEU A 1142 25.04 19.88 12.32
C LEU A 1142 24.50 19.92 13.76
N TRP A 1143 25.37 20.03 14.77
CA TRP A 1143 24.94 20.02 16.18
C TRP A 1143 24.12 21.26 16.54
N LEU A 1144 24.63 22.47 16.26
CA LEU A 1144 23.97 23.73 16.62
C LEU A 1144 22.55 23.86 16.03
N ASN A 1145 22.38 23.59 14.74
CA ASN A 1145 21.08 23.75 14.06
C ASN A 1145 20.14 22.56 14.29
N SER A 1146 20.61 21.45 14.87
CA SER A 1146 19.72 20.38 15.36
C SER A 1146 18.95 20.76 16.62
N SER A 1147 19.38 21.79 17.36
CA SER A 1147 18.93 22.07 18.73
C SER A 1147 17.42 22.35 18.87
N GLN A 1148 16.80 23.10 17.96
CA GLN A 1148 15.35 23.32 17.94
C GLN A 1148 14.58 22.10 17.44
N LEU A 1149 15.21 21.32 16.54
CA LEU A 1149 14.62 20.17 15.87
C LEU A 1149 14.47 18.97 16.82
N ILE A 1150 15.52 18.65 17.58
CA ILE A 1150 15.48 17.64 18.65
C ILE A 1150 14.62 18.09 19.85
N ASN A 1151 14.28 19.38 19.95
CA ASN A 1151 13.32 19.93 20.90
C ASN A 1151 11.92 20.18 20.28
N GLY A 1152 11.63 19.62 19.09
CA GLY A 1152 10.26 19.58 18.55
C GLY A 1152 9.28 18.90 19.51
N TYR A 1153 9.77 17.91 20.25
CA TYR A 1153 9.16 17.35 21.45
C TYR A 1153 10.24 17.05 22.50
N ASN A 1154 9.92 17.16 23.79
CA ASN A 1154 10.81 16.84 24.90
C ASN A 1154 9.99 16.47 26.16
N PRO A 1155 10.60 16.08 27.30
CA PRO A 1155 9.86 15.67 28.51
C PRO A 1155 8.92 16.73 29.12
N PHE A 1156 8.97 17.99 28.66
CA PHE A 1156 8.14 19.08 29.15
C PHE A 1156 6.99 19.46 28.19
N GLY A 1157 6.97 18.92 26.96
CA GLY A 1157 5.91 19.18 25.99
C GLY A 1157 6.33 18.97 24.54
N MET A 1158 5.47 19.42 23.62
CA MET A 1158 5.71 19.36 22.17
C MET A 1158 5.23 20.63 21.49
N ASN A 1159 5.78 20.92 20.30
CA ASN A 1159 5.43 22.09 19.50
C ASN A 1159 5.22 21.70 18.02
N SER A 1160 5.03 22.67 17.12
CA SER A 1160 4.77 22.41 15.69
C SER A 1160 5.96 21.82 14.93
N LEU A 1161 7.18 21.82 15.50
CA LEU A 1161 8.31 21.06 14.99
C LEU A 1161 8.30 19.60 15.47
N SER A 1162 7.31 19.16 16.26
CA SER A 1162 7.26 17.78 16.76
C SER A 1162 7.20 16.73 15.66
N VAL A 1163 6.55 16.98 14.52
CA VAL A 1163 6.57 16.04 13.39
C VAL A 1163 7.99 15.91 12.84
N TRP A 1164 8.68 17.01 12.58
CA TRP A 1164 10.05 17.01 12.06
C TRP A 1164 11.10 16.51 13.08
N GLY A 1165 10.89 16.80 14.36
CA GLY A 1165 11.70 16.27 15.46
C GLY A 1165 11.46 14.77 15.66
N VAL A 1166 10.22 14.31 15.49
CA VAL A 1166 9.87 12.89 15.41
C VAL A 1166 10.48 12.29 14.16
N ASP A 1167 10.46 12.93 12.99
CA ASP A 1167 11.15 12.43 11.78
C ASP A 1167 12.66 12.31 11.97
N VAL A 1168 13.29 13.24 12.71
CA VAL A 1168 14.73 13.25 12.98
C VAL A 1168 15.15 12.26 14.07
N LEU A 1169 14.33 12.05 15.11
CA LEU A 1169 14.52 10.94 16.04
C LEU A 1169 14.09 9.60 15.42
N ILE A 1170 13.15 9.56 14.49
CA ILE A 1170 12.91 8.41 13.63
C ILE A 1170 14.14 8.17 12.74
N TRP A 1171 14.83 9.22 12.28
CA TRP A 1171 16.11 9.12 11.60
C TRP A 1171 17.30 8.71 12.46
N THR A 1172 17.18 8.61 13.80
CA THR A 1172 18.34 8.31 14.68
C THR A 1172 18.17 7.17 15.69
N PRO A 1173 16.97 6.56 15.92
CA PRO A 1173 16.96 5.09 15.88
C PRO A 1173 15.80 4.36 15.13
N CYS A 1174 14.66 4.99 14.82
CA CYS A 1174 13.41 4.22 14.65
C CYS A 1174 12.89 3.90 13.23
N LEU A 1175 13.23 4.64 12.17
CA LEU A 1175 12.93 4.27 10.77
C LEU A 1175 13.91 4.82 9.73
N GLY A 1176 14.53 6.00 9.91
CA GLY A 1176 15.58 6.47 8.97
C GLY A 1176 16.89 5.73 9.20
N TYR A 1177 17.46 5.78 10.41
CA TYR A 1177 18.55 4.87 10.79
C TYR A 1177 18.11 3.40 10.72
N ARG A 1178 16.82 3.09 10.93
CA ARG A 1178 16.34 1.70 10.79
C ARG A 1178 16.25 1.23 9.33
N VAL A 1179 15.90 2.06 8.35
CA VAL A 1179 15.98 1.71 6.92
C VAL A 1179 17.43 1.71 6.48
N TYR A 1180 18.24 2.70 6.87
CA TYR A 1180 19.67 2.70 6.57
C TYR A 1180 20.39 1.48 7.18
N VAL A 1181 20.04 1.06 8.39
CA VAL A 1181 20.66 -0.09 9.08
C VAL A 1181 19.98 -1.43 8.78
N LEU A 1182 18.70 -1.50 8.42
CA LEU A 1182 18.12 -2.73 7.84
C LEU A 1182 18.63 -2.93 6.42
N ASN A 1183 18.85 -1.86 5.66
CA ASN A 1183 19.55 -1.94 4.38
C ASN A 1183 21.03 -2.28 4.62
N PHE A 1184 21.73 -1.70 5.59
CA PHE A 1184 23.11 -2.10 5.94
C PHE A 1184 23.19 -3.55 6.43
N LEU A 1185 22.20 -4.02 7.18
CA LEU A 1185 22.09 -5.42 7.58
C LEU A 1185 21.81 -6.30 6.36
N ALA A 1186 20.98 -5.87 5.41
CA ALA A 1186 20.76 -6.58 4.15
C ALA A 1186 22.01 -6.57 3.23
N TRP A 1187 22.78 -5.47 3.19
CA TRP A 1187 24.03 -5.35 2.44
C TRP A 1187 25.15 -6.20 3.08
N VAL A 1188 25.19 -6.28 4.41
CA VAL A 1188 26.13 -7.14 5.15
C VAL A 1188 25.72 -8.61 5.06
N LEU A 1189 24.42 -8.95 5.17
CA LEU A 1189 23.94 -10.33 5.04
C LEU A 1189 24.06 -10.85 3.59
N ALA A 1190 23.71 -10.04 2.60
CA ALA A 1190 23.94 -10.37 1.18
C ALA A 1190 25.41 -10.33 0.76
N GLY A 1191 26.31 -9.90 1.66
CA GLY A 1191 27.77 -10.06 1.54
C GLY A 1191 28.34 -11.17 2.44
N ILE A 1192 27.48 -12.02 3.03
CA ILE A 1192 27.83 -13.13 3.93
C ILE A 1192 27.32 -14.50 3.39
N ASP A 1193 26.28 -14.52 2.55
CA ASP A 1193 25.85 -15.69 1.75
C ASP A 1193 26.67 -15.86 0.45
#